data_AF-A0A7C4WX06-F1
#
_entry.id   AF-A0A7C4WX06-F1
#
_cell.length_a   1.000
_cell.length_b   1.000
_cell.length_c   1.000
_cell.angle_alpha   90.00
_cell.angle_beta   90.00
_cell.angle_gamma   90.00
#
_symmetry.space_group_name_H-M   'P 1'
#
loop_
_entity.id
_entity.type
_entity.pdbx_description
1 polymer ?
#
loop_
_entity_poly.entity_id
_entity_poly.type
_entity_poly.pdbx_seq_one_letter_code
_entity_poly.pdbx_strand_id
1 'polypeptide(L)'
;MSSMTFVLHRCGAILLAIALAVAGCAAPESWPSGLFISEIVADNQGVWIDENGETDDIIELANLGPRPIDLLGYAIGERPDRAFALPDAVIDAGQTAVLFADGERDQGAWHLPFRVSAAGGALFLWGPFGEPADRAEFPALGPNDAFVRFASDAALVVCRFATPGRPNGDTCGPPPAPELPPEVAFPPYAWPEPWPALSGPLRVTEFALSPASFVEVSNVSDQPVNLNGYALTLAATGPGQAWSGRHQGRTLAWPQPALAPGERLAVEVEESDVAAIEATGEFEGVLSLWRAGEAEPLERVDFMRWPHGASLARWPEGGARFLFCQEASPGRPNDACRVLERREVGDRLRHLYTPGDFAALAAGGTEIGVQAVKFVVDREAGGAVHLLSNAWDLHYTFIRERIDGQPHLDRCDPEQARLFNAGWAQFSQREYFTVEPRRYLLGTLSRYAGTEIAAVEFAAGDRIVAAQIKEAFFGTVKNLLDPEAWAVRPATGRQVAECRKIQGELPLLDPNAPYRGRSFSVMNPGEGYGVLTFVPGEDLSRALLGMGVIVVTDQVPNDIALVGGLITEAFQTPLAHVNVLSRARDTPNLALPGARGDPRLTPYFGRLVRFSVTAGGFEVRPAAVEEAEEFWARRRPGAPPVLPALDLSSRGLYSLDELSLVDAPMVGVKAAQLAELARTVSSQSGCPGPIPTPPGAFAIPVVYSREHYEKSGALELLSALERDPAFRSDPAARARGLLEVRKKVMAHPVDPDLLAMVETVAARRFGLARLRFRSSSNTEDLAVFNGAGLYTSTSGAVRDPERPIADAIRTVWASLFNDRAYQEREYYSIPVESVAMGVLVHGAFLSERANGVLVTRNVLEPTRSDMFTVNVQAGEASVTNPAPGVTADQLLYVLGASPRIEYQARTSLQPEPVMSPEELARLACLGKAVHLAFRERLDPRHENRWFAMDIEFKLDGPGRDLVLKQARPYSFGAAEIPQDCREF
;
A
#
# COMPACT_ATOMS: atom_id res chain seq x y z
N MET A 1 -41.10 7.56 -46.46
CA MET A 1 -42.00 7.98 -47.54
C MET A 1 -43.03 8.94 -46.95
N SER A 2 -42.97 10.22 -47.37
CA SER A 2 -44.03 11.25 -47.46
C SER A 2 -44.84 11.62 -46.19
N SER A 3 -45.09 12.87 -45.77
CA SER A 3 -44.95 14.26 -46.28
C SER A 3 -45.07 15.21 -45.06
N MET A 4 -44.37 16.37 -44.92
CA MET A 4 -44.63 17.70 -45.55
C MET A 4 -46.11 18.16 -45.39
N THR A 5 -46.52 19.34 -44.88
CA THR A 5 -45.98 20.72 -44.92
C THR A 5 -46.81 21.67 -43.99
N PHE A 6 -46.21 22.81 -43.63
CA PHE A 6 -46.69 24.02 -42.92
C PHE A 6 -47.92 24.77 -43.52
N VAL A 7 -48.55 25.66 -42.71
CA VAL A 7 -48.86 27.13 -42.92
C VAL A 7 -50.11 27.54 -42.08
N LEU A 8 -50.02 28.32 -40.98
CA LEU A 8 -49.98 29.81 -40.78
C LEU A 8 -51.32 30.57 -41.01
N HIS A 9 -51.99 31.08 -39.95
CA HIS A 9 -52.39 32.51 -39.76
C HIS A 9 -53.33 32.79 -38.54
N ARG A 10 -52.77 33.53 -37.57
CA ARG A 10 -53.24 34.72 -36.79
C ARG A 10 -54.71 34.97 -36.37
N CYS A 11 -54.80 35.28 -35.06
CA CYS A 11 -55.53 36.37 -34.37
C CYS A 11 -57.03 36.24 -34.06
N GLY A 12 -57.36 36.36 -32.76
CA GLY A 12 -58.70 36.72 -32.28
C GLY A 12 -58.92 36.43 -30.79
N ALA A 13 -58.78 37.46 -29.96
CA ALA A 13 -58.91 37.49 -28.50
C ALA A 13 -60.16 36.82 -27.89
N ILE A 14 -60.03 36.30 -26.66
CA ILE A 14 -60.66 36.79 -25.42
C ILE A 14 -60.36 35.79 -24.30
N LEU A 15 -59.70 36.27 -23.24
CA LEU A 15 -59.43 35.56 -21.98
C LEU A 15 -60.01 36.42 -20.87
N LEU A 16 -60.96 35.88 -20.09
CA LEU A 16 -61.28 36.39 -18.76
C LEU A 16 -61.72 35.23 -17.85
N ALA A 17 -61.16 35.26 -16.64
CA ALA A 17 -61.50 34.51 -15.43
C ALA A 17 -60.98 33.07 -15.30
N ILE A 18 -59.93 32.89 -14.50
CA ILE A 18 -60.03 32.37 -13.12
C ILE A 18 -58.82 32.88 -12.32
N ALA A 19 -59.11 33.32 -11.10
CA ALA A 19 -58.22 34.03 -10.19
C ALA A 19 -57.56 33.10 -9.17
N LEU A 20 -56.28 33.40 -8.90
CA LEU A 20 -55.51 33.32 -7.65
C LEU A 20 -55.48 32.01 -6.82
N ALA A 21 -54.35 31.31 -6.96
CA ALA A 21 -53.42 31.04 -5.86
C ALA A 21 -52.02 30.79 -6.45
N VAL A 22 -51.29 31.87 -6.72
CA VAL A 22 -49.88 31.79 -7.16
C VAL A 22 -49.03 31.63 -5.91
N ALA A 23 -48.46 30.44 -5.73
CA ALA A 23 -47.27 30.26 -4.92
C ALA A 23 -46.17 31.14 -5.51
N GLY A 24 -45.75 32.16 -4.76
CA GLY A 24 -44.64 33.01 -5.17
C GLY A 24 -43.37 32.17 -5.29
N CYS A 25 -42.87 32.04 -6.51
CA CYS A 25 -41.43 31.83 -6.70
C CYS A 25 -40.74 33.07 -6.14
N ALA A 26 -40.17 32.96 -4.94
CA ALA A 26 -39.20 33.92 -4.46
C ALA A 26 -38.01 33.89 -5.43
N ALA A 27 -37.60 35.07 -5.92
CA ALA A 27 -36.31 35.22 -6.58
C ALA A 27 -35.21 34.83 -5.57
N PRO A 28 -34.05 34.28 -6.01
CA PRO A 28 -32.93 34.06 -5.10
C PRO A 28 -32.58 35.38 -4.40
N GLU A 29 -32.49 35.34 -3.07
CA GLU A 29 -31.99 36.47 -2.27
C GLU A 29 -30.54 36.74 -2.69
N SER A 30 -30.33 37.76 -3.53
CA SER A 30 -29.00 38.21 -3.90
C SER A 30 -28.41 39.01 -2.75
N TRP A 31 -27.61 38.39 -1.90
CA TRP A 31 -26.92 39.07 -0.82
C TRP A 31 -25.78 39.94 -1.39
N PRO A 32 -25.75 41.26 -1.12
CA PRO A 32 -24.82 42.19 -1.76
C PRO A 32 -23.39 42.16 -1.18
N SER A 33 -23.10 41.33 -0.17
CA SER A 33 -21.85 41.32 0.60
C SER A 33 -20.65 40.76 -0.17
N GLY A 34 -20.86 39.80 -1.07
CA GLY A 34 -19.79 39.06 -1.74
C GLY A 34 -19.08 38.01 -0.86
N LEU A 35 -19.41 37.94 0.43
CA LEU A 35 -18.91 36.96 1.40
C LEU A 35 -19.98 35.90 1.66
N PHE A 36 -19.64 34.63 1.45
CA PHE A 36 -20.57 33.51 1.55
C PHE A 36 -20.02 32.41 2.45
N ILE A 37 -20.92 31.66 3.08
CA ILE A 37 -20.60 30.35 3.66
C ILE A 37 -20.37 29.40 2.48
N SER A 38 -19.13 28.94 2.31
CA SER A 38 -18.71 28.10 1.19
C SER A 38 -18.71 26.62 1.53
N GLU A 39 -18.40 26.26 2.78
CA GLU A 39 -18.29 24.87 3.20
C GLU A 39 -18.65 24.71 4.68
N ILE A 40 -19.32 23.61 5.03
CA ILE A 40 -19.64 23.23 6.41
C ILE A 40 -19.27 21.77 6.60
N VAL A 41 -18.48 21.45 7.64
CA VAL A 41 -18.19 20.09 8.09
C VAL A 41 -18.56 19.98 9.56
N ALA A 42 -19.55 19.15 9.89
CA ALA A 42 -20.14 19.09 11.24
C ALA A 42 -19.68 17.90 12.10
N ASP A 43 -18.85 17.01 11.54
CA ASP A 43 -18.17 15.92 12.25
C ASP A 43 -16.83 15.70 11.55
N ASN A 44 -15.88 16.60 11.83
CA ASN A 44 -14.53 16.52 11.29
C ASN A 44 -13.76 15.43 12.03
N GLN A 45 -13.34 14.39 11.32
CA GLN A 45 -12.48 13.32 11.84
C GLN A 45 -11.11 13.31 11.15
N GLY A 46 -10.70 14.47 10.63
CA GLY A 46 -9.39 14.68 10.00
C GLY A 46 -9.44 15.10 8.54
N VAL A 47 -10.50 15.77 8.06
CA VAL A 47 -10.46 16.48 6.76
C VAL A 47 -9.58 17.72 6.80
N TRP A 48 -9.47 18.33 7.99
CA TRP A 48 -8.59 19.45 8.30
C TRP A 48 -8.22 19.42 9.77
N ILE A 49 -7.18 20.17 10.13
CA ILE A 49 -6.76 20.38 11.53
C ILE A 49 -6.55 21.87 11.79
N ASP A 50 -6.77 22.27 13.04
CA ASP A 50 -6.49 23.63 13.51
C ASP A 50 -4.99 23.85 13.84
N GLU A 51 -4.65 25.02 14.38
CA GLU A 51 -3.29 25.33 14.85
C GLU A 51 -2.79 24.44 16.00
N ASN A 52 -3.69 23.84 16.77
CA ASN A 52 -3.40 22.96 17.90
C ASN A 52 -3.31 21.49 17.49
N GLY A 53 -3.68 21.16 16.25
CA GLY A 53 -3.72 19.81 15.69
C GLY A 53 -5.04 19.08 15.91
N GLU A 54 -6.08 19.76 16.35
CA GLU A 54 -7.40 19.22 16.69
C GLU A 54 -8.29 19.12 15.44
N THR A 55 -9.28 18.22 15.49
CA THR A 55 -10.19 17.93 14.36
C THR A 55 -11.57 18.53 14.61
N ASP A 56 -11.65 19.85 14.65
CA ASP A 56 -12.89 20.56 14.97
C ASP A 56 -13.83 20.75 13.79
N ASP A 57 -15.12 20.98 14.09
CA ASP A 57 -16.13 21.29 13.09
C ASP A 57 -15.72 22.54 12.32
N ILE A 58 -15.95 22.55 11.01
CA ILE A 58 -15.44 23.60 10.12
C ILE A 58 -16.60 24.40 9.55
N ILE A 59 -16.44 25.72 9.55
CA ILE A 59 -17.22 26.63 8.72
C ILE A 59 -16.25 27.43 7.86
N GLU A 60 -16.32 27.27 6.54
CA GLU A 60 -15.53 28.05 5.61
C GLU A 60 -16.32 29.24 5.07
N LEU A 61 -15.67 30.41 5.03
CA LEU A 61 -16.16 31.61 4.38
C LEU A 61 -15.36 31.86 3.10
N ALA A 62 -16.03 32.19 2.00
CA ALA A 62 -15.38 32.54 0.73
C ALA A 62 -15.76 33.96 0.29
N ASN A 63 -14.75 34.72 -0.12
CA ASN A 63 -14.97 35.98 -0.83
C ASN A 63 -15.12 35.69 -2.33
N LEU A 64 -16.37 35.61 -2.79
CA LEU A 64 -16.70 35.42 -4.22
C LEU A 64 -16.83 36.76 -4.97
N GLY A 65 -16.59 37.89 -4.28
CA GLY A 65 -16.56 39.22 -4.86
C GLY A 65 -15.23 39.58 -5.54
N PRO A 66 -15.20 40.65 -6.36
CA PRO A 66 -14.01 41.06 -7.09
C PRO A 66 -13.03 41.93 -6.28
N ARG A 67 -13.30 42.18 -4.99
CA ARG A 67 -12.51 43.06 -4.12
C ARG A 67 -12.27 42.39 -2.76
N PRO A 68 -11.15 42.69 -2.07
CA PRO A 68 -10.93 42.23 -0.71
C PRO A 68 -12.06 42.64 0.24
N ILE A 69 -12.42 41.77 1.18
CA ILE A 69 -13.44 42.00 2.21
C ILE A 69 -12.76 42.02 3.57
N ASP A 70 -12.97 43.11 4.31
CA ASP A 70 -12.59 43.22 5.72
C ASP A 70 -13.70 42.60 6.57
N LEU A 71 -13.35 41.62 7.41
CA LEU A 71 -14.26 40.91 8.31
C LEU A 71 -14.64 41.75 9.54
N LEU A 72 -14.03 42.91 9.76
CA LEU A 72 -14.36 43.78 10.87
C LEU A 72 -15.85 44.15 10.86
N GLY A 73 -16.55 43.77 11.93
CA GLY A 73 -17.98 44.01 12.13
C GLY A 73 -18.88 42.89 11.62
N TYR A 74 -18.38 41.93 10.83
CA TYR A 74 -19.15 40.74 10.47
C TYR A 74 -19.38 39.83 11.69
N ALA A 75 -20.46 39.07 11.67
CA ALA A 75 -20.78 38.10 12.71
C ALA A 75 -21.40 36.83 12.14
N ILE A 76 -21.26 35.70 12.85
CA ILE A 76 -21.81 34.39 12.47
C ILE A 76 -22.48 33.68 13.65
N GLY A 77 -23.50 32.86 13.40
CA GLY A 77 -24.12 32.04 14.46
C GLY A 77 -25.18 31.06 13.96
N GLU A 78 -25.54 30.11 14.82
CA GLU A 78 -26.55 29.06 14.54
C GLU A 78 -28.00 29.56 14.66
N ARG A 79 -28.21 30.77 15.20
CA ARG A 79 -29.55 31.34 15.42
C ARG A 79 -29.59 32.82 15.07
N PRO A 80 -30.72 33.33 14.55
CA PRO A 80 -30.83 34.72 14.13
C PRO A 80 -30.55 35.77 15.22
N ASP A 81 -30.76 35.39 16.49
CA ASP A 81 -30.64 36.23 17.69
C ASP A 81 -29.32 36.04 18.45
N ARG A 82 -28.46 35.12 17.99
CA ARG A 82 -27.19 34.77 18.66
C ARG A 82 -26.06 34.66 17.64
N ALA A 83 -25.41 35.79 17.38
CA ALA A 83 -24.26 35.90 16.48
C ALA A 83 -22.98 36.25 17.27
N PHE A 84 -21.82 35.85 16.74
CA PHE A 84 -20.50 36.11 17.29
C PHE A 84 -19.65 36.83 16.26
N ALA A 85 -18.99 37.91 16.69
CA ALA A 85 -18.14 38.71 15.82
C ALA A 85 -16.96 37.89 15.27
N LEU A 86 -16.71 38.04 13.97
CA LEU A 86 -15.57 37.48 13.25
C LEU A 86 -14.27 38.25 13.57
N PRO A 87 -13.09 37.65 13.34
CA PRO A 87 -11.80 38.31 13.58
C PRO A 87 -11.59 39.53 12.67
N ASP A 88 -10.76 40.47 13.13
CA ASP A 88 -10.26 41.58 12.33
C ASP A 88 -9.22 41.06 11.32
N ALA A 89 -9.70 40.66 10.15
CA ALA A 89 -8.92 40.03 9.09
C ALA A 89 -9.49 40.37 7.71
N VAL A 90 -8.64 40.32 6.68
CA VAL A 90 -9.03 40.59 5.29
C VAL A 90 -9.00 39.29 4.49
N ILE A 91 -10.09 38.99 3.78
CA ILE A 91 -10.14 37.92 2.78
C ILE A 91 -10.06 38.55 1.39
N ASP A 92 -8.95 38.30 0.68
CA ASP A 92 -8.78 38.78 -0.69
C ASP A 92 -9.80 38.16 -1.66
N ALA A 93 -10.01 38.81 -2.81
CA ALA A 93 -10.93 38.32 -3.83
C ALA A 93 -10.59 36.88 -4.26
N GLY A 94 -11.55 35.97 -4.18
CA GLY A 94 -11.38 34.55 -4.50
C GLY A 94 -10.64 33.73 -3.44
N GLN A 95 -10.33 34.29 -2.28
CA GLN A 95 -9.75 33.55 -1.14
C GLN A 95 -10.86 33.07 -0.18
N THR A 96 -10.48 32.10 0.67
CA THR A 96 -11.34 31.57 1.73
C THR A 96 -10.70 31.76 3.10
N ALA A 97 -11.51 31.62 4.16
CA ALA A 97 -11.07 31.58 5.54
C ALA A 97 -11.85 30.50 6.29
N VAL A 98 -11.13 29.71 7.09
CA VAL A 98 -11.66 28.59 7.86
C VAL A 98 -11.88 29.03 9.31
N LEU A 99 -13.08 28.78 9.82
CA LEU A 99 -13.45 28.98 11.23
C LEU A 99 -13.65 27.61 11.89
N PHE A 100 -13.19 27.49 13.13
CA PHE A 100 -13.32 26.27 13.93
C PHE A 100 -14.48 26.41 14.91
N ALA A 101 -15.49 25.55 14.79
CA ALA A 101 -16.68 25.54 15.63
C ALA A 101 -16.55 24.43 16.69
N ASP A 102 -15.82 24.74 17.75
CA ASP A 102 -15.41 23.79 18.80
C ASP A 102 -16.03 24.10 20.17
N GLY A 103 -16.44 25.36 20.41
CA GLY A 103 -16.87 25.85 21.71
C GLY A 103 -15.76 26.52 22.53
N GLU A 104 -14.53 26.64 22.01
CA GLU A 104 -13.31 26.97 22.75
C GLU A 104 -12.65 28.27 22.24
N ARG A 105 -13.37 29.38 22.39
CA ARG A 105 -12.93 30.70 21.91
C ARG A 105 -11.60 31.20 22.51
N ASP A 106 -11.17 30.62 23.62
CA ASP A 106 -9.88 30.91 24.24
C ASP A 106 -8.69 30.33 23.48
N GLN A 107 -8.91 29.41 22.53
CA GLN A 107 -7.87 28.88 21.65
C GLN A 107 -7.41 29.89 20.58
N GLY A 108 -8.30 30.76 20.09
CA GLY A 108 -7.91 31.73 19.06
C GLY A 108 -9.06 32.56 18.49
N ALA A 109 -8.72 33.58 17.70
CA ALA A 109 -9.71 34.48 17.09
C ALA A 109 -10.55 33.81 15.98
N TRP A 110 -10.09 32.68 15.44
CA TRP A 110 -10.77 31.86 14.44
C TRP A 110 -11.67 30.76 15.05
N HIS A 111 -11.66 30.62 16.37
CA HIS A 111 -12.47 29.64 17.11
C HIS A 111 -13.81 30.24 17.55
N LEU A 112 -14.89 29.48 17.37
CA LEU A 112 -16.27 29.88 17.64
C LEU A 112 -16.78 29.24 18.93
N PRO A 113 -17.61 29.95 19.71
CA PRO A 113 -18.07 29.48 21.02
C PRO A 113 -19.26 28.50 20.92
N PHE A 114 -19.36 27.75 19.84
CA PHE A 114 -20.38 26.74 19.58
C PHE A 114 -19.84 25.66 18.63
N ARG A 115 -20.50 24.49 18.60
CA ARG A 115 -20.23 23.38 17.67
C ARG A 115 -21.33 23.26 16.63
N VAL A 116 -21.05 22.67 15.47
CA VAL A 116 -22.04 22.49 14.41
C VAL A 116 -22.78 21.17 14.63
N SER A 117 -24.11 21.19 14.58
CA SER A 117 -24.88 19.95 14.75
C SER A 117 -24.80 19.05 13.50
N ALA A 118 -24.20 17.87 13.61
CA ALA A 118 -24.21 16.85 12.56
C ALA A 118 -25.62 16.34 12.19
N ALA A 119 -26.65 16.61 13.02
CA ALA A 119 -28.05 16.28 12.70
C ALA A 119 -28.71 17.25 11.69
N GLY A 120 -27.99 18.32 11.30
CA GLY A 120 -28.47 19.38 10.43
C GLY A 120 -28.86 20.63 11.21
N GLY A 121 -28.96 21.75 10.51
CA GLY A 121 -29.19 23.06 11.14
C GLY A 121 -29.19 24.23 10.17
N ALA A 122 -29.01 25.42 10.71
CA ALA A 122 -28.86 26.65 9.93
C ALA A 122 -27.73 27.50 10.48
N LEU A 123 -26.94 28.11 9.59
CA LEU A 123 -25.96 29.12 9.89
C LEU A 123 -26.38 30.44 9.25
N PHE A 124 -26.16 31.53 9.98
CA PHE A 124 -26.49 32.88 9.58
C PHE A 124 -25.21 33.73 9.65
N LEU A 125 -24.95 34.47 8.59
CA LEU A 125 -23.84 35.42 8.48
C LEU A 125 -24.41 36.83 8.36
N TRP A 126 -23.87 37.77 9.12
CA TRP A 126 -24.28 39.18 9.11
C TRP A 126 -23.12 40.08 8.72
N GLY A 127 -23.43 41.15 8.00
CA GLY A 127 -22.52 42.22 7.64
C GLY A 127 -22.26 43.22 8.78
N PRO A 128 -21.36 44.19 8.55
CA PRO A 128 -20.84 45.09 9.57
C PRO A 128 -21.87 46.02 10.23
N PHE A 129 -23.05 46.20 9.61
CA PHE A 129 -24.13 47.02 10.17
C PHE A 129 -25.34 46.18 10.62
N GLY A 130 -25.17 44.85 10.72
CA GLY A 130 -26.20 43.91 11.18
C GLY A 130 -27.20 43.48 10.11
N GLU A 131 -26.99 43.87 8.86
CA GLU A 131 -27.71 43.33 7.71
C GLU A 131 -27.33 41.87 7.47
N PRO A 132 -28.25 40.98 7.06
CA PRO A 132 -27.85 39.62 6.73
C PRO A 132 -26.98 39.62 5.47
N ALA A 133 -25.95 38.77 5.47
CA ALA A 133 -24.91 38.67 4.45
C ALA A 133 -24.89 37.29 3.75
N ASP A 134 -25.20 36.20 4.44
CA ASP A 134 -25.49 34.89 3.85
C ASP A 134 -26.26 34.01 4.84
N ARG A 135 -26.84 32.92 4.34
CA ARG A 135 -27.51 31.90 5.14
C ARG A 135 -27.34 30.53 4.50
N ALA A 136 -27.01 29.54 5.33
CA ALA A 136 -26.93 28.13 4.92
C ALA A 136 -27.84 27.27 5.78
N GLU A 137 -28.87 26.67 5.19
CA GLU A 137 -29.62 25.56 5.81
C GLU A 137 -29.03 24.24 5.31
N PHE A 138 -28.59 23.37 6.21
CA PHE A 138 -27.87 22.14 5.86
C PHE A 138 -28.54 20.90 6.48
N PRO A 139 -28.54 19.76 5.76
CA PRO A 139 -29.13 18.51 6.24
C PRO A 139 -28.23 17.85 7.30
N ALA A 140 -28.64 16.67 7.78
CA ALA A 140 -27.72 15.82 8.54
C ALA A 140 -26.49 15.48 7.69
N LEU A 141 -25.31 15.62 8.28
CA LEU A 141 -24.02 15.34 7.65
C LEU A 141 -23.38 14.14 8.36
N GLY A 142 -22.87 13.18 7.58
CA GLY A 142 -22.08 12.08 8.12
C GLY A 142 -20.66 12.51 8.49
N PRO A 143 -19.88 11.61 9.12
CA PRO A 143 -18.48 11.88 9.45
C PRO A 143 -17.69 12.28 8.21
N ASN A 144 -16.99 13.42 8.27
CA ASN A 144 -16.21 14.04 7.19
C ASN A 144 -17.01 14.52 5.96
N ASP A 145 -18.34 14.43 5.96
CA ASP A 145 -19.14 15.00 4.88
C ASP A 145 -19.10 16.53 4.95
N ALA A 146 -19.06 17.15 3.78
CA ALA A 146 -19.06 18.59 3.62
C ALA A 146 -20.35 19.05 2.95
N PHE A 147 -20.91 20.17 3.41
CA PHE A 147 -21.97 20.87 2.69
C PHE A 147 -21.37 22.04 1.92
N VAL A 148 -21.27 21.89 0.62
CA VAL A 148 -20.36 22.63 -0.25
C VAL A 148 -21.12 23.51 -1.23
N ARG A 149 -20.66 24.75 -1.38
CA ARG A 149 -21.10 25.70 -2.40
C ARG A 149 -20.10 25.69 -3.56
N PHE A 150 -20.53 25.26 -4.75
CA PHE A 150 -19.75 25.44 -5.98
C PHE A 150 -19.76 26.91 -6.42
N ALA A 151 -18.76 27.33 -7.18
CA ALA A 151 -18.54 28.74 -7.54
C ALA A 151 -19.83 29.45 -8.05
N SER A 152 -20.12 30.61 -7.45
CA SER A 152 -21.23 31.55 -7.74
C SER A 152 -22.66 30.97 -7.84
N ASP A 153 -23.50 31.28 -6.84
CA ASP A 153 -24.97 31.15 -6.83
C ASP A 153 -25.54 29.72 -7.03
N ALA A 154 -24.70 28.69 -6.90
CA ALA A 154 -25.15 27.31 -6.81
C ALA A 154 -25.72 27.01 -5.41
N ALA A 155 -26.82 26.25 -5.36
CA ALA A 155 -27.31 25.65 -4.12
C ALA A 155 -26.19 24.82 -3.48
N LEU A 156 -26.08 24.88 -2.15
CA LEU A 156 -25.17 24.01 -1.40
C LEU A 156 -25.58 22.55 -1.61
N VAL A 157 -24.60 21.66 -1.78
CA VAL A 157 -24.81 20.22 -1.95
C VAL A 157 -23.99 19.45 -0.91
N VAL A 158 -24.47 18.27 -0.53
CA VAL A 158 -23.66 17.36 0.30
C VAL A 158 -22.61 16.71 -0.58
N CYS A 159 -21.35 16.95 -0.27
CA CYS A 159 -20.19 16.33 -0.89
C CYS A 159 -19.47 15.45 0.13
N ARG A 160 -18.97 14.31 -0.34
CA ARG A 160 -18.19 13.38 0.49
C ARG A 160 -16.75 13.86 0.74
N PHE A 161 -16.22 14.68 -0.17
CA PHE A 161 -14.86 15.18 -0.09
C PHE A 161 -14.90 16.65 0.30
N ALA A 162 -14.35 16.95 1.48
CA ALA A 162 -14.20 18.30 1.94
C ALA A 162 -12.99 18.98 1.30
N THR A 163 -13.07 20.28 1.07
CA THR A 163 -12.01 21.11 0.47
C THR A 163 -11.63 22.34 1.30
N PRO A 164 -11.49 22.24 2.64
CA PRO A 164 -11.22 23.41 3.46
C PRO A 164 -9.90 24.08 3.08
N GLY A 165 -9.92 25.41 3.00
CA GLY A 165 -8.79 26.23 2.58
C GLY A 165 -8.48 26.14 1.08
N ARG A 166 -9.35 25.52 0.26
CA ARG A 166 -9.16 25.34 -1.18
C ARG A 166 -10.46 25.63 -1.95
N PRO A 167 -10.38 25.95 -3.26
CA PRO A 167 -11.58 26.08 -4.06
C PRO A 167 -12.37 24.76 -4.16
N ASN A 168 -13.68 24.82 -3.92
CA ASN A 168 -14.61 23.70 -3.97
C ASN A 168 -14.79 23.06 -5.36
N GLY A 169 -14.32 23.71 -6.44
CA GLY A 169 -14.49 23.25 -7.82
C GLY A 169 -15.94 23.25 -8.30
N ASP A 170 -16.23 22.36 -9.27
CA ASP A 170 -17.53 22.27 -9.96
C ASP A 170 -18.28 20.95 -9.67
N THR A 171 -17.67 20.00 -8.93
CA THR A 171 -18.25 18.67 -8.64
C THR A 171 -17.78 18.16 -7.27
N CYS A 172 -18.54 17.24 -6.65
CA CYS A 172 -18.15 16.54 -5.41
C CYS A 172 -17.06 15.45 -5.64
N GLY A 173 -16.08 15.71 -6.50
CA GLY A 173 -14.98 14.77 -6.77
C GLY A 173 -13.91 14.79 -5.66
N PRO A 174 -13.10 13.72 -5.54
CA PRO A 174 -11.96 13.75 -4.64
C PRO A 174 -11.00 14.89 -5.02
N PRO A 175 -10.42 15.62 -4.05
CA PRO A 175 -9.31 16.50 -4.34
C PRO A 175 -8.16 15.66 -4.94
N PRO A 176 -7.40 16.19 -5.90
CA PRO A 176 -6.21 15.52 -6.38
C PRO A 176 -5.27 15.30 -5.19
N ALA A 177 -4.88 14.05 -4.96
CA ALA A 177 -3.94 13.73 -3.90
C ALA A 177 -2.63 14.50 -4.15
N PRO A 178 -2.00 15.08 -3.11
CA PRO A 178 -0.71 15.72 -3.27
C PRO A 178 0.29 14.66 -3.72
N GLU A 179 0.79 14.82 -4.93
CA GLU A 179 1.89 14.00 -5.41
C GLU A 179 3.17 14.36 -4.66
N LEU A 180 4.05 13.38 -4.48
CA LEU A 180 5.43 13.68 -4.10
C LEU A 180 6.00 14.68 -5.11
N PRO A 181 6.66 15.76 -4.69
CA PRO A 181 7.34 16.63 -5.64
C PRO A 181 8.47 15.84 -6.32
N PRO A 182 8.77 16.11 -7.60
CA PRO A 182 10.00 15.62 -8.21
C PRO A 182 11.20 16.03 -7.36
N GLU A 183 12.08 15.10 -7.04
CA GLU A 183 13.33 15.40 -6.33
C GLU A 183 14.35 16.00 -7.30
N VAL A 184 14.39 15.46 -8.52
CA VAL A 184 15.29 15.94 -9.58
C VAL A 184 14.63 15.76 -10.95
N ALA A 185 14.82 16.75 -11.82
CA ALA A 185 14.45 16.64 -13.23
C ALA A 185 15.67 16.22 -14.05
N PHE A 186 15.51 15.16 -14.85
CA PHE A 186 16.50 14.74 -15.85
C PHE A 186 15.95 15.03 -17.26
N PRO A 187 16.81 15.44 -18.22
CA PRO A 187 16.41 15.62 -19.60
C PRO A 187 16.02 14.27 -20.24
N PRO A 188 15.07 14.26 -21.20
CA PRO A 188 14.73 13.04 -21.93
C PRO A 188 15.94 12.51 -22.70
N TYR A 189 16.05 11.20 -22.79
CA TYR A 189 17.08 10.52 -23.57
C TYR A 189 16.50 10.08 -24.92
N ALA A 190 17.22 10.36 -26.01
CA ALA A 190 16.89 9.87 -27.34
C ALA A 190 17.73 8.63 -27.64
N TRP A 191 17.06 7.49 -27.80
CA TRP A 191 17.71 6.25 -28.20
C TRP A 191 18.21 6.34 -29.65
N PRO A 192 19.41 5.84 -29.95
CA PRO A 192 19.85 5.70 -31.33
C PRO A 192 19.04 4.59 -32.01
N GLU A 193 18.67 4.78 -33.27
CA GLU A 193 17.97 3.75 -34.06
C GLU A 193 18.87 3.24 -35.20
N PRO A 194 19.12 1.93 -35.33
CA PRO A 194 18.76 0.85 -34.39
C PRO A 194 19.70 0.80 -33.18
N TRP A 195 19.18 0.33 -32.03
CA TRP A 195 19.99 -0.02 -30.85
C TRP A 195 19.80 -1.49 -30.44
N PRO A 196 20.88 -2.21 -30.12
CA PRO A 196 22.27 -1.84 -30.36
C PRO A 196 22.57 -1.69 -31.86
N ALA A 197 23.58 -0.87 -32.20
CA ALA A 197 23.99 -0.68 -33.57
C ALA A 197 24.55 -1.99 -34.15
N LEU A 198 24.03 -2.40 -35.32
CA LEU A 198 24.48 -3.60 -36.01
C LEU A 198 25.53 -3.23 -37.08
N SER A 199 26.62 -3.99 -37.19
CA SER A 199 27.73 -3.68 -38.12
C SER A 199 28.16 -4.88 -38.97
N GLY A 200 28.68 -4.62 -40.17
CA GLY A 200 29.12 -5.65 -41.11
C GLY A 200 28.03 -6.13 -42.08
N PRO A 201 28.41 -6.89 -43.11
CA PRO A 201 27.53 -7.19 -44.25
C PRO A 201 26.68 -8.46 -44.07
N LEU A 202 26.93 -9.26 -43.02
CA LEU A 202 26.20 -10.50 -42.72
C LEU A 202 25.45 -10.39 -41.39
N ARG A 203 24.27 -11.02 -41.31
CA ARG A 203 23.43 -11.04 -40.09
C ARG A 203 22.89 -12.42 -39.81
N VAL A 204 22.90 -12.83 -38.55
CA VAL A 204 22.09 -13.96 -38.09
C VAL A 204 20.63 -13.52 -38.06
N THR A 205 19.74 -14.28 -38.70
CA THR A 205 18.32 -13.94 -38.83
C THR A 205 17.42 -14.87 -38.04
N GLU A 206 17.66 -16.18 -38.08
CA GLU A 206 16.85 -17.17 -37.37
C GLU A 206 17.68 -18.44 -37.13
N PHE A 207 17.48 -19.13 -36.02
CA PHE A 207 18.10 -20.44 -35.81
C PHE A 207 17.29 -21.35 -34.89
N ALA A 208 17.39 -22.66 -35.14
CA ALA A 208 16.69 -23.72 -34.40
C ALA A 208 17.68 -24.81 -34.01
N LEU A 209 17.83 -25.04 -32.70
CA LEU A 209 18.89 -25.89 -32.13
C LEU A 209 18.37 -27.09 -31.32
N SER A 210 17.09 -27.14 -30.98
CA SER A 210 16.48 -28.28 -30.28
C SER A 210 15.11 -28.63 -30.88
N PRO A 211 14.98 -29.72 -31.66
CA PRO A 211 16.10 -30.54 -32.15
C PRO A 211 17.04 -29.73 -33.06
N ALA A 212 18.29 -30.17 -33.19
CA ALA A 212 19.28 -29.52 -34.06
C ALA A 212 18.74 -29.44 -35.49
N SER A 213 18.79 -28.25 -36.10
CA SER A 213 18.21 -28.04 -37.42
C SER A 213 19.03 -27.08 -38.28
N PHE A 214 19.05 -25.78 -37.94
CA PHE A 214 19.75 -24.80 -38.78
C PHE A 214 20.15 -23.52 -38.04
N VAL A 215 21.09 -22.78 -38.64
CA VAL A 215 21.33 -21.35 -38.40
C VAL A 215 21.22 -20.60 -39.73
N GLU A 216 20.34 -19.62 -39.81
CA GLU A 216 20.16 -18.76 -40.96
C GLU A 216 20.99 -17.48 -40.86
N VAL A 217 21.72 -17.19 -41.93
CA VAL A 217 22.49 -15.96 -42.12
C VAL A 217 22.05 -15.28 -43.40
N SER A 218 21.89 -13.95 -43.37
CA SER A 218 21.56 -13.14 -44.53
C SER A 218 22.66 -12.14 -44.88
N ASN A 219 22.78 -11.80 -46.16
CA ASN A 219 23.60 -10.68 -46.62
C ASN A 219 22.77 -9.39 -46.66
N VAL A 220 23.05 -8.48 -45.75
CA VAL A 220 22.35 -7.19 -45.62
C VAL A 220 23.06 -6.04 -46.34
N SER A 221 24.12 -6.32 -47.09
CA SER A 221 24.82 -5.33 -47.92
C SER A 221 24.31 -5.31 -49.36
N ASP A 222 24.71 -4.28 -50.09
CA ASP A 222 24.42 -4.09 -51.51
C ASP A 222 25.39 -4.84 -52.43
N GLN A 223 26.37 -5.56 -51.85
CA GLN A 223 27.41 -6.28 -52.58
C GLN A 223 27.42 -7.78 -52.24
N PRO A 224 27.84 -8.67 -53.17
CA PRO A 224 28.07 -10.07 -52.84
C PRO A 224 29.16 -10.23 -51.76
N VAL A 225 28.93 -11.11 -50.78
CA VAL A 225 29.86 -11.38 -49.68
C VAL A 225 30.49 -12.75 -49.85
N ASN A 226 31.82 -12.81 -49.82
CA ASN A 226 32.58 -14.07 -49.82
C ASN A 226 32.68 -14.64 -48.39
N LEU A 227 32.11 -15.83 -48.17
CA LEU A 227 32.01 -16.48 -46.86
C LEU A 227 33.32 -17.09 -46.35
N ASN A 228 34.33 -17.28 -47.20
CA ASN A 228 35.65 -17.77 -46.77
C ASN A 228 36.35 -16.81 -45.78
N GLY A 229 35.95 -15.53 -45.79
CA GLY A 229 36.39 -14.53 -44.83
C GLY A 229 35.64 -14.57 -43.50
N TYR A 230 34.71 -15.50 -43.29
CA TYR A 230 33.82 -15.56 -42.13
C TYR A 230 33.76 -16.97 -41.54
N ALA A 231 33.41 -17.06 -40.26
CA ALA A 231 33.15 -18.34 -39.59
C ALA A 231 31.91 -18.22 -38.72
N LEU A 232 31.11 -19.27 -38.67
CA LEU A 232 29.95 -19.38 -37.81
C LEU A 232 30.21 -20.48 -36.78
N THR A 233 30.18 -20.15 -35.49
CA THR A 233 30.57 -21.08 -34.43
C THR A 233 29.50 -21.21 -33.36
N LEU A 234 29.25 -22.44 -32.91
CA LEU A 234 28.46 -22.78 -31.72
C LEU A 234 29.38 -23.25 -30.60
N ALA A 235 29.24 -22.69 -29.41
CA ALA A 235 30.02 -23.09 -28.24
C ALA A 235 29.15 -23.16 -26.99
N ALA A 236 29.43 -24.14 -26.13
CA ALA A 236 28.87 -24.17 -24.77
C ALA A 236 29.55 -23.10 -23.90
N THR A 237 28.80 -22.53 -22.96
CA THR A 237 29.32 -21.57 -21.98
C THR A 237 28.68 -21.80 -20.61
N GLY A 238 29.09 -21.03 -19.60
CA GLY A 238 28.63 -21.18 -18.23
C GLY A 238 28.93 -19.97 -17.35
N PRO A 239 28.43 -19.93 -16.11
CA PRO A 239 28.75 -18.88 -15.14
C PRO A 239 30.25 -18.76 -14.90
N GLY A 240 30.75 -17.52 -14.83
CA GLY A 240 32.17 -17.24 -14.60
C GLY A 240 33.12 -17.54 -15.77
N GLN A 241 32.63 -18.10 -16.88
CA GLN A 241 33.44 -18.40 -18.07
C GLN A 241 33.44 -17.21 -19.02
N ALA A 242 34.62 -16.84 -19.52
CA ALA A 242 34.74 -15.85 -20.58
C ALA A 242 34.08 -16.37 -21.88
N TRP A 243 33.61 -15.43 -22.71
CA TRP A 243 33.06 -15.76 -24.01
C TRP A 243 34.04 -16.54 -24.88
N SER A 244 33.54 -17.56 -25.57
CA SER A 244 34.35 -18.40 -26.45
C SER A 244 34.94 -17.59 -27.61
N GLY A 245 36.23 -17.78 -27.87
CA GLY A 245 36.91 -17.21 -29.03
C GLY A 245 36.61 -17.96 -30.33
N ARG A 246 37.03 -17.40 -31.47
CA ARG A 246 36.79 -17.95 -32.82
C ARG A 246 37.17 -19.42 -33.03
N HIS A 247 38.14 -19.93 -32.28
CA HIS A 247 38.65 -21.29 -32.40
C HIS A 247 38.14 -22.24 -31.31
N GLN A 248 37.19 -21.79 -30.50
CA GLN A 248 36.58 -22.56 -29.42
C GLN A 248 35.15 -22.92 -29.81
N GLY A 249 34.77 -24.20 -29.67
CA GLY A 249 33.47 -24.71 -30.08
C GLY A 249 33.46 -25.41 -31.45
N ARG A 250 32.26 -25.58 -32.00
CA ARG A 250 31.99 -26.23 -33.29
C ARG A 250 31.84 -25.17 -34.37
N THR A 251 32.60 -25.28 -35.45
CA THR A 251 32.47 -24.40 -36.63
C THR A 251 31.53 -25.05 -37.63
N LEU A 252 30.46 -24.35 -38.00
CA LEU A 252 29.49 -24.83 -38.98
C LEU A 252 30.04 -24.65 -40.40
N ALA A 253 29.83 -25.66 -41.25
CA ALA A 253 30.33 -25.65 -42.62
C ALA A 253 29.42 -24.81 -43.53
N TRP A 254 30.00 -23.83 -44.24
CA TRP A 254 29.24 -23.07 -45.23
C TRP A 254 28.82 -23.97 -46.42
N PRO A 255 27.52 -24.07 -46.75
CA PRO A 255 27.06 -24.88 -47.90
C PRO A 255 27.41 -24.26 -49.25
N GLN A 256 27.74 -22.96 -49.27
CA GLN A 256 28.17 -22.23 -50.48
C GLN A 256 29.25 -21.19 -50.14
N PRO A 257 30.09 -20.75 -51.11
CA PRO A 257 31.23 -19.88 -50.83
C PRO A 257 30.90 -18.39 -50.77
N ALA A 258 29.71 -17.95 -51.20
CA ALA A 258 29.32 -16.55 -51.23
C ALA A 258 27.80 -16.34 -51.09
N LEU A 259 27.38 -15.14 -50.68
CA LEU A 259 25.98 -14.71 -50.64
C LEU A 259 25.77 -13.46 -51.49
N ALA A 260 24.79 -13.48 -52.38
CA ALA A 260 24.32 -12.30 -53.12
C ALA A 260 23.62 -11.29 -52.19
N PRO A 261 23.52 -10.00 -52.60
CA PRO A 261 22.77 -8.99 -51.84
C PRO A 261 21.33 -9.46 -51.51
N GLY A 262 20.94 -9.40 -50.24
CA GLY A 262 19.62 -9.83 -49.76
C GLY A 262 19.41 -11.35 -49.70
N GLU A 263 20.38 -12.17 -50.12
CA GLU A 263 20.28 -13.62 -50.05
C GLU A 263 20.30 -14.10 -48.60
N ARG A 264 19.49 -15.13 -48.31
CA ARG A 264 19.44 -15.85 -47.04
C ARG A 264 19.95 -17.27 -47.23
N LEU A 265 20.68 -17.74 -46.23
CA LEU A 265 21.27 -19.07 -46.23
C LEU A 265 21.05 -19.74 -44.90
N ALA A 266 20.30 -20.85 -44.93
CA ALA A 266 20.20 -21.78 -43.81
C ALA A 266 21.41 -22.73 -43.85
N VAL A 267 22.24 -22.66 -42.82
CA VAL A 267 23.36 -23.56 -42.56
C VAL A 267 22.85 -24.70 -41.69
N GLU A 268 23.02 -25.95 -42.13
CA GLU A 268 22.59 -27.14 -41.39
C GLU A 268 23.35 -27.27 -40.06
N VAL A 269 22.64 -27.69 -39.01
CA VAL A 269 23.21 -27.97 -37.68
C VAL A 269 22.90 -29.41 -37.33
N GLU A 270 23.94 -30.20 -37.06
CA GLU A 270 23.79 -31.60 -36.65
C GLU A 270 23.72 -31.73 -35.13
N GLU A 271 23.22 -32.87 -34.64
CA GLU A 271 23.22 -33.18 -33.19
C GLU A 271 24.65 -33.10 -32.60
N SER A 272 25.67 -33.46 -33.38
CA SER A 272 27.06 -33.41 -32.94
C SER A 272 27.62 -31.99 -32.74
N ASP A 273 26.97 -31.00 -33.35
CA ASP A 273 27.33 -29.58 -33.22
C ASP A 273 26.82 -28.98 -31.90
N VAL A 274 25.69 -29.47 -31.38
CA VAL A 274 25.06 -28.99 -30.14
C VAL A 274 25.33 -29.89 -28.92
N ALA A 275 25.94 -31.07 -29.09
CA ALA A 275 26.17 -32.02 -28.00
C ALA A 275 26.86 -31.42 -26.75
N ALA A 276 27.81 -30.49 -26.92
CA ALA A 276 28.46 -29.83 -25.79
C ALA A 276 27.54 -28.83 -25.07
N ILE A 277 26.63 -28.19 -25.81
CA ILE A 277 25.62 -27.27 -25.29
C ILE A 277 24.57 -28.06 -24.51
N GLU A 278 24.10 -29.19 -25.04
CA GLU A 278 23.18 -30.10 -24.33
C GLU A 278 23.78 -30.60 -23.01
N ALA A 279 25.08 -30.91 -23.00
CA ALA A 279 25.79 -31.40 -21.81
C ALA A 279 25.85 -30.37 -20.66
N THR A 280 25.57 -29.08 -20.92
CA THR A 280 25.45 -28.07 -19.85
C THR A 280 24.25 -28.31 -18.94
N GLY A 281 23.25 -29.08 -19.38
CA GLY A 281 21.99 -29.31 -18.68
C GLY A 281 20.98 -28.15 -18.77
N GLU A 282 21.45 -26.92 -18.96
CA GLU A 282 20.60 -25.72 -19.16
C GLU A 282 20.46 -25.33 -20.63
N PHE A 283 21.07 -26.09 -21.55
CA PHE A 283 21.22 -25.74 -22.96
C PHE A 283 21.88 -24.35 -23.14
N GLU A 284 22.86 -24.02 -22.29
CA GLU A 284 23.53 -22.72 -22.32
C GLU A 284 24.65 -22.71 -23.35
N GLY A 285 24.59 -21.75 -24.27
CA GLY A 285 25.54 -21.65 -25.36
C GLY A 285 25.57 -20.27 -26.00
N VAL A 286 26.45 -20.14 -26.97
CA VAL A 286 26.62 -18.93 -27.76
C VAL A 286 26.82 -19.27 -29.23
N LEU A 287 26.09 -18.56 -30.08
CA LEU A 287 26.29 -18.50 -31.52
C LEU A 287 27.12 -17.26 -31.83
N SER A 288 28.22 -17.41 -32.57
CA SER A 288 29.07 -16.30 -32.96
C SER A 288 29.39 -16.31 -34.45
N LEU A 289 29.18 -15.17 -35.10
CA LEU A 289 29.56 -14.89 -36.47
C LEU A 289 30.84 -14.06 -36.48
N TRP A 290 31.91 -14.60 -37.03
CA TRP A 290 33.25 -14.01 -37.02
C TRP A 290 33.63 -13.48 -38.38
N ARG A 291 34.44 -12.42 -38.40
CA ARG A 291 35.23 -12.02 -39.56
C ARG A 291 36.69 -12.42 -39.39
N ALA A 292 37.33 -12.84 -40.47
CA ALA A 292 38.74 -13.20 -40.45
C ALA A 292 39.61 -12.02 -40.02
N GLY A 293 40.47 -12.24 -39.03
CA GLY A 293 41.40 -11.23 -38.51
C GLY A 293 40.81 -10.31 -37.43
N GLU A 294 39.52 -10.43 -37.11
CA GLU A 294 38.90 -9.68 -36.02
C GLU A 294 38.89 -10.51 -34.71
N ALA A 295 39.14 -9.85 -33.59
CA ALA A 295 39.21 -10.48 -32.26
C ALA A 295 37.83 -10.63 -31.60
N GLU A 296 36.88 -9.76 -31.95
CA GLU A 296 35.48 -9.85 -31.54
C GLU A 296 34.62 -10.37 -32.70
N PRO A 297 33.53 -11.08 -32.42
CA PRO A 297 32.60 -11.49 -33.46
C PRO A 297 31.84 -10.27 -33.99
N LEU A 298 31.46 -10.32 -35.27
CA LEU A 298 30.54 -9.36 -35.86
C LEU A 298 29.17 -9.39 -35.17
N GLU A 299 28.78 -10.58 -34.73
CA GLU A 299 27.53 -10.80 -34.03
C GLU A 299 27.67 -11.99 -33.07
N ARG A 300 27.19 -11.82 -31.85
CA ARG A 300 27.14 -12.84 -30.80
C ARG A 300 25.71 -12.92 -30.28
N VAL A 301 25.13 -14.11 -30.29
CA VAL A 301 23.80 -14.38 -29.73
C VAL A 301 23.97 -15.50 -28.71
N ASP A 302 23.91 -15.15 -27.43
CA ASP A 302 23.89 -16.12 -26.33
C ASP A 302 22.47 -16.64 -26.09
N PHE A 303 22.35 -17.86 -25.59
CA PHE A 303 21.05 -18.47 -25.32
C PHE A 303 21.18 -19.49 -24.20
N MET A 304 20.07 -19.76 -23.55
CA MET A 304 19.92 -20.83 -22.57
C MET A 304 18.45 -21.20 -22.43
N ARG A 305 18.16 -22.37 -21.86
CA ARG A 305 16.81 -22.90 -21.63
C ARG A 305 15.98 -22.88 -22.92
N TRP A 306 16.51 -23.55 -23.94
CA TRP A 306 15.92 -23.60 -25.27
C TRP A 306 14.62 -24.42 -25.27
N PRO A 307 13.47 -23.85 -25.67
CA PRO A 307 12.21 -24.61 -25.78
C PRO A 307 12.27 -25.57 -26.98
N HIS A 308 12.03 -26.85 -26.74
CA HIS A 308 12.03 -27.85 -27.81
C HIS A 308 11.01 -27.52 -28.91
N GLY A 309 11.45 -27.50 -30.16
CA GLY A 309 10.66 -27.18 -31.35
C GLY A 309 10.58 -25.69 -31.69
N ALA A 310 11.08 -24.81 -30.83
CA ALA A 310 11.11 -23.36 -31.10
C ALA A 310 12.35 -22.95 -31.90
N SER A 311 12.23 -21.86 -32.66
CA SER A 311 13.36 -21.13 -33.24
C SER A 311 13.57 -19.81 -32.50
N LEU A 312 14.81 -19.31 -32.49
CA LEU A 312 15.11 -17.95 -32.07
C LEU A 312 15.27 -17.09 -33.33
N ALA A 313 14.38 -16.13 -33.52
CA ALA A 313 14.33 -15.32 -34.73
C ALA A 313 14.44 -13.83 -34.41
N ARG A 314 15.08 -13.09 -35.30
CA ARG A 314 15.20 -11.64 -35.25
C ARG A 314 13.85 -10.99 -35.54
N TRP A 315 13.40 -10.07 -34.69
CA TRP A 315 12.09 -9.42 -34.80
C TRP A 315 12.13 -7.92 -34.45
N PRO A 316 11.41 -7.05 -35.21
CA PRO A 316 10.87 -7.33 -36.54
C PRO A 316 12.02 -7.62 -37.53
N GLU A 317 11.70 -8.02 -38.76
CA GLU A 317 12.71 -8.24 -39.79
C GLU A 317 13.68 -7.05 -39.90
N GLY A 318 14.99 -7.32 -39.90
CA GLY A 318 16.05 -6.27 -39.89
C GLY A 318 16.28 -5.55 -38.55
N GLY A 319 15.47 -5.81 -37.51
CA GLY A 319 15.63 -5.26 -36.17
C GLY A 319 16.83 -5.85 -35.40
N ALA A 320 17.19 -5.27 -34.25
CA ALA A 320 18.32 -5.78 -33.44
C ALA A 320 17.93 -6.90 -32.45
N ARG A 321 16.63 -7.14 -32.24
CA ARG A 321 16.11 -7.98 -31.16
C ARG A 321 15.83 -9.40 -31.64
N PHE A 322 15.93 -10.37 -30.74
CA PHE A 322 15.57 -11.77 -30.97
C PHE A 322 14.40 -12.18 -30.06
N LEU A 323 13.55 -13.09 -30.55
CA LEU A 323 12.43 -13.67 -29.82
C LEU A 323 12.35 -15.17 -30.11
N PHE A 324 11.82 -15.95 -29.16
CA PHE A 324 11.43 -17.32 -29.46
C PHE A 324 10.13 -17.33 -30.27
N CYS A 325 10.16 -17.97 -31.43
CA CYS A 325 9.00 -18.25 -32.26
C CYS A 325 8.55 -19.69 -32.04
N GLN A 326 7.23 -19.92 -32.04
CA GLN A 326 6.66 -21.27 -31.87
C GLN A 326 7.03 -22.21 -33.03
N GLU A 327 7.31 -21.67 -34.21
CA GLU A 327 7.63 -22.42 -35.41
C GLU A 327 8.76 -21.71 -36.17
N ALA A 328 9.64 -22.51 -36.78
CA ALA A 328 10.73 -21.99 -37.58
C ALA A 328 10.28 -21.56 -38.99
N SER A 329 10.95 -20.56 -39.57
CA SER A 329 10.62 -20.00 -40.89
C SER A 329 11.80 -19.88 -41.86
N PRO A 330 12.66 -20.91 -42.02
CA PRO A 330 13.86 -20.80 -42.85
C PRO A 330 13.54 -20.38 -44.29
N GLY A 331 14.34 -19.44 -44.81
CA GLY A 331 14.23 -18.86 -46.14
C GLY A 331 13.13 -17.81 -46.29
N ARG A 332 12.37 -17.50 -45.24
CA ARG A 332 11.28 -16.50 -45.26
C ARG A 332 11.57 -15.33 -44.32
N PRO A 333 10.98 -14.15 -44.55
CA PRO A 333 11.03 -13.06 -43.58
C PRO A 333 10.41 -13.47 -42.23
N ASN A 334 10.98 -12.95 -41.15
CA ASN A 334 10.56 -13.31 -39.80
C ASN A 334 9.24 -12.64 -39.38
N ASP A 335 8.63 -11.80 -40.22
CA ASP A 335 7.41 -11.02 -39.95
C ASP A 335 6.17 -11.88 -39.60
N ALA A 336 6.22 -13.19 -39.82
CA ALA A 336 5.19 -14.15 -39.45
C ALA A 336 5.47 -14.90 -38.13
N CYS A 337 6.52 -14.54 -37.38
CA CYS A 337 6.85 -15.15 -36.10
C CYS A 337 5.66 -15.08 -35.13
N ARG A 338 5.09 -16.24 -34.84
CA ARG A 338 4.15 -16.40 -33.72
C ARG A 338 4.98 -16.55 -32.45
N VAL A 339 5.17 -15.45 -31.74
CA VAL A 339 5.98 -15.38 -30.52
C VAL A 339 5.52 -16.43 -29.51
N LEU A 340 6.48 -17.09 -28.88
CA LEU A 340 6.25 -17.97 -27.75
C LEU A 340 6.01 -17.09 -26.51
N GLU A 341 4.82 -17.20 -25.92
CA GLU A 341 4.44 -16.34 -24.79
C GLU A 341 5.27 -16.59 -23.51
N ARG A 342 5.60 -17.86 -23.24
CA ARG A 342 6.33 -18.28 -22.03
C ARG A 342 7.18 -19.52 -22.30
N ARG A 343 8.20 -19.72 -21.49
CA ARG A 343 9.03 -20.94 -21.43
C ARG A 343 9.46 -21.25 -20.00
N GLU A 344 10.11 -22.39 -19.81
CA GLU A 344 10.80 -22.70 -18.55
C GLU A 344 12.05 -21.81 -18.41
N VAL A 345 12.17 -21.09 -17.28
CA VAL A 345 13.28 -20.14 -17.06
C VAL A 345 14.30 -20.60 -16.01
N GLY A 346 14.04 -21.68 -15.28
CA GLY A 346 14.92 -22.15 -14.21
C GLY A 346 15.17 -21.10 -13.12
N ASP A 347 16.39 -21.08 -12.58
CA ASP A 347 16.79 -20.15 -11.53
C ASP A 347 17.46 -18.86 -12.05
N ARG A 348 17.82 -18.81 -13.35
CA ARG A 348 18.47 -17.67 -14.01
C ARG A 348 18.27 -17.70 -15.53
N LEU A 349 18.45 -16.54 -16.16
CA LEU A 349 18.60 -16.39 -17.61
C LEU A 349 19.79 -15.50 -17.98
N ARG A 350 20.28 -15.60 -19.22
CA ARG A 350 21.17 -14.60 -19.83
C ARG A 350 20.38 -13.47 -20.49
N HIS A 351 19.29 -13.85 -21.16
CA HIS A 351 18.48 -12.98 -21.99
C HIS A 351 16.99 -13.34 -21.85
N LEU A 352 16.13 -12.33 -21.91
CA LEU A 352 14.68 -12.47 -21.97
C LEU A 352 14.23 -12.52 -23.43
N TYR A 353 13.75 -13.68 -23.88
CA TYR A 353 13.36 -13.93 -25.27
C TYR A 353 11.85 -14.18 -25.45
N THR A 354 11.10 -14.23 -24.34
CA THR A 354 9.63 -14.31 -24.34
C THR A 354 9.02 -13.19 -23.51
N PRO A 355 7.77 -12.75 -23.80
CA PRO A 355 7.02 -11.84 -22.94
C PRO A 355 6.92 -12.29 -21.48
N GLY A 356 6.86 -13.61 -21.25
CA GLY A 356 6.72 -14.19 -19.92
C GLY A 356 8.00 -14.34 -19.10
N ASP A 357 9.20 -14.24 -19.70
CA ASP A 357 10.47 -14.55 -19.02
C ASP A 357 10.69 -13.68 -17.78
N PHE A 358 10.42 -12.37 -17.87
CA PHE A 358 10.59 -11.44 -16.74
C PHE A 358 9.69 -11.82 -15.56
N ALA A 359 8.40 -12.04 -15.84
CA ALA A 359 7.41 -12.40 -14.82
C ALA A 359 7.74 -13.75 -14.18
N ALA A 360 8.28 -14.70 -14.96
CA ALA A 360 8.70 -16.00 -14.46
C ALA A 360 9.93 -15.91 -13.54
N LEU A 361 10.93 -15.08 -13.87
CA LEU A 361 12.08 -14.82 -12.97
C LEU A 361 11.66 -14.09 -11.69
N ALA A 362 10.76 -13.11 -11.81
CA ALA A 362 10.25 -12.33 -10.66
C ALA A 362 9.26 -13.11 -9.79
N ALA A 363 8.78 -14.28 -10.23
CA ALA A 363 7.83 -15.09 -9.49
C ALA A 363 8.40 -15.55 -8.14
N GLY A 364 7.55 -15.61 -7.11
CA GLY A 364 7.98 -15.92 -5.74
C GLY A 364 8.68 -14.77 -5.01
N GLY A 365 8.71 -13.58 -5.60
CA GLY A 365 9.21 -12.37 -4.95
C GLY A 365 8.34 -12.02 -3.74
N THR A 366 8.98 -11.53 -2.69
CA THR A 366 8.29 -11.15 -1.44
C THR A 366 7.90 -9.68 -1.41
N GLU A 367 8.36 -8.88 -2.38
CA GLU A 367 8.03 -7.47 -2.50
C GLU A 367 6.63 -7.28 -3.12
N ILE A 368 5.80 -6.46 -2.48
CA ILE A 368 4.43 -6.12 -2.89
C ILE A 368 4.46 -4.81 -3.67
N GLY A 369 3.85 -4.80 -4.86
CA GLY A 369 3.79 -3.62 -5.73
C GLY A 369 4.96 -3.49 -6.69
N VAL A 370 5.94 -4.39 -6.64
CA VAL A 370 7.12 -4.40 -7.51
C VAL A 370 7.41 -5.81 -7.98
N GLN A 371 7.70 -5.98 -9.27
CA GLN A 371 8.33 -7.19 -9.78
C GLN A 371 9.83 -6.92 -9.96
N ALA A 372 10.65 -7.66 -9.23
CA ALA A 372 12.09 -7.47 -9.18
C ALA A 372 12.85 -8.69 -9.75
N VAL A 373 13.86 -8.43 -10.58
CA VAL A 373 14.82 -9.43 -11.09
C VAL A 373 16.21 -8.90 -10.86
N LYS A 374 17.02 -9.60 -10.05
CA LYS A 374 18.41 -9.19 -9.79
C LYS A 374 19.27 -9.47 -11.03
N PHE A 375 20.28 -8.64 -11.29
CA PHE A 375 21.26 -8.91 -12.33
C PHE A 375 22.71 -8.83 -11.83
N VAL A 376 23.57 -9.59 -12.49
CA VAL A 376 25.03 -9.57 -12.34
C VAL A 376 25.66 -9.32 -13.70
N VAL A 377 26.51 -8.31 -13.83
CA VAL A 377 27.42 -8.14 -14.98
C VAL A 377 28.82 -8.56 -14.55
N ASP A 378 29.36 -9.61 -15.14
CA ASP A 378 30.71 -10.12 -14.86
C ASP A 378 31.73 -9.51 -15.85
N ARG A 379 32.52 -8.54 -15.36
CA ARG A 379 33.47 -7.78 -16.19
C ARG A 379 34.68 -8.61 -16.63
N GLU A 380 35.06 -9.61 -15.83
CA GLU A 380 36.16 -10.51 -16.18
C GLU A 380 35.73 -11.60 -17.16
N ALA A 381 34.42 -11.91 -17.23
CA ALA A 381 33.83 -12.82 -18.21
C ALA A 381 33.35 -12.10 -19.50
N GLY A 382 33.98 -10.98 -19.87
CA GLY A 382 33.62 -10.24 -21.08
C GLY A 382 32.25 -9.55 -21.01
N GLY A 383 31.84 -9.11 -19.81
CA GLY A 383 30.57 -8.42 -19.59
C GLY A 383 29.35 -9.34 -19.66
N ALA A 384 29.52 -10.62 -19.34
CA ALA A 384 28.43 -11.59 -19.35
C ALA A 384 27.39 -11.25 -18.28
N VAL A 385 26.11 -11.26 -18.66
CA VAL A 385 24.99 -10.89 -17.78
C VAL A 385 24.32 -12.14 -17.24
N HIS A 386 23.89 -12.11 -15.99
CA HIS A 386 23.01 -13.10 -15.39
C HIS A 386 21.80 -12.39 -14.79
N LEU A 387 20.60 -12.78 -15.21
CA LEU A 387 19.31 -12.35 -14.65
C LEU A 387 18.84 -13.45 -13.70
N LEU A 388 18.63 -13.12 -12.43
CA LEU A 388 18.45 -14.10 -11.36
C LEU A 388 16.99 -14.11 -10.89
N SER A 389 16.46 -15.32 -10.71
CA SER A 389 15.17 -15.53 -10.05
C SER A 389 15.28 -15.38 -8.53
N ASN A 390 14.14 -15.48 -7.83
CA ASN A 390 14.08 -15.47 -6.37
C ASN A 390 14.67 -16.73 -5.68
N ALA A 391 15.17 -17.70 -6.45
CA ALA A 391 16.04 -18.75 -5.92
C ALA A 391 17.36 -18.18 -5.37
N TRP A 392 17.79 -17.00 -5.86
CA TRP A 392 18.98 -16.30 -5.41
C TRP A 392 18.59 -15.04 -4.63
N ASP A 393 18.52 -15.19 -3.31
CA ASP A 393 18.20 -14.12 -2.37
C ASP A 393 19.20 -12.95 -2.44
N LEU A 394 20.47 -13.23 -2.70
CA LEU A 394 21.57 -12.26 -2.76
C LEU A 394 22.46 -12.50 -4.00
N HIS A 395 23.05 -11.45 -4.57
CA HIS A 395 24.07 -11.64 -5.61
C HIS A 395 25.26 -12.47 -5.10
N TYR A 396 25.57 -12.34 -3.80
CA TYR A 396 26.63 -13.10 -3.15
C TYR A 396 26.40 -14.61 -3.18
N THR A 397 25.18 -15.09 -2.94
CA THR A 397 24.89 -16.54 -2.95
C THR A 397 25.09 -17.11 -4.35
N PHE A 398 24.55 -16.43 -5.38
CA PHE A 398 24.75 -16.83 -6.77
C PHE A 398 26.24 -16.87 -7.16
N ILE A 399 26.97 -15.78 -6.91
CA ILE A 399 28.38 -15.68 -7.30
C ILE A 399 29.22 -16.73 -6.58
N ARG A 400 29.04 -16.85 -5.26
CA ARG A 400 29.75 -17.84 -4.44
C ARG A 400 29.56 -19.27 -4.96
N GLU A 401 28.32 -19.66 -5.24
CA GLU A 401 27.98 -21.06 -5.50
C GLU A 401 28.12 -21.41 -6.97
N ARG A 402 27.71 -20.50 -7.87
CA ARG A 402 27.66 -20.77 -9.32
C ARG A 402 28.91 -20.30 -10.06
N ILE A 403 29.54 -19.21 -9.63
CA ILE A 403 30.75 -18.68 -10.28
C ILE A 403 32.01 -19.18 -9.58
N ASP A 404 32.09 -19.05 -8.26
CA ASP A 404 33.28 -19.47 -7.50
C ASP A 404 33.27 -20.98 -7.18
N GLY A 405 32.16 -21.67 -7.40
CA GLY A 405 32.02 -23.12 -7.18
C GLY A 405 32.13 -23.54 -5.71
N GLN A 406 31.85 -22.63 -4.78
CA GLN A 406 31.96 -22.92 -3.35
C GLN A 406 30.68 -23.60 -2.83
N PRO A 407 30.76 -24.44 -1.77
CA PRO A 407 29.59 -25.09 -1.21
C PRO A 407 28.55 -24.11 -0.67
N HIS A 408 27.27 -24.48 -0.76
CA HIS A 408 26.18 -23.78 -0.11
C HIS A 408 26.42 -23.68 1.40
N LEU A 409 26.03 -22.54 1.99
CA LEU A 409 26.07 -22.33 3.44
C LEU A 409 24.64 -22.18 3.96
N ASP A 410 24.23 -23.11 4.81
CA ASP A 410 22.94 -23.04 5.48
C ASP A 410 22.97 -21.91 6.53
N ARG A 411 22.28 -20.82 6.22
CA ARG A 411 22.19 -19.64 7.10
C ARG A 411 21.42 -19.92 8.40
N CYS A 412 20.78 -21.09 8.53
CA CYS A 412 20.09 -21.51 9.74
C CYS A 412 20.97 -22.26 10.72
N ASP A 413 22.09 -22.81 10.26
CA ASP A 413 23.13 -23.29 11.14
C ASP A 413 23.96 -22.08 11.64
N PRO A 414 24.10 -21.85 12.95
CA PRO A 414 24.78 -20.66 13.48
C PRO A 414 26.25 -20.52 13.05
N GLU A 415 26.96 -21.64 12.85
CA GLU A 415 28.36 -21.61 12.42
C GLU A 415 28.47 -21.22 10.95
N GLN A 416 27.68 -21.86 10.09
CA GLN A 416 27.59 -21.54 8.67
C GLN A 416 27.05 -20.12 8.45
N ALA A 417 26.08 -19.66 9.24
CA ALA A 417 25.58 -18.29 9.22
C ALA A 417 26.70 -17.28 9.53
N ARG A 418 27.55 -17.57 10.52
CA ARG A 418 28.72 -16.72 10.84
C ARG A 418 29.71 -16.66 9.67
N LEU A 419 29.99 -17.81 9.04
CA LEU A 419 30.86 -17.87 7.86
C LEU A 419 30.24 -17.12 6.67
N PHE A 420 28.94 -17.31 6.46
CA PHE A 420 28.16 -16.63 5.43
C PHE A 420 28.25 -15.12 5.61
N ASN A 421 27.93 -14.61 6.81
CA ASN A 421 27.94 -13.19 7.12
C ASN A 421 29.34 -12.57 6.96
N ALA A 422 30.40 -13.28 7.37
CA ALA A 422 31.76 -12.81 7.19
C ALA A 422 32.14 -12.71 5.70
N GLY A 423 31.81 -13.73 4.90
CA GLY A 423 32.06 -13.72 3.46
C GLY A 423 31.21 -12.69 2.71
N TRP A 424 29.94 -12.57 3.06
CA TRP A 424 29.01 -11.58 2.51
C TRP A 424 29.46 -10.14 2.80
N ALA A 425 29.95 -9.87 4.02
CA ALA A 425 30.50 -8.56 4.37
C ALA A 425 31.75 -8.23 3.55
N GLN A 426 32.66 -9.18 3.37
CA GLN A 426 33.86 -8.99 2.54
C GLN A 426 33.51 -8.79 1.07
N PHE A 427 32.58 -9.59 0.54
CA PHE A 427 32.03 -9.44 -0.81
C PHE A 427 31.43 -8.05 -0.98
N SER A 428 30.57 -7.62 -0.07
CA SER A 428 29.90 -6.32 -0.14
C SER A 428 30.89 -5.16 -0.08
N GLN A 429 31.92 -5.28 0.76
CA GLN A 429 32.98 -4.28 0.82
C GLN A 429 33.70 -4.10 -0.52
N ARG A 430 33.89 -5.18 -1.28
CA ARG A 430 34.62 -5.19 -2.57
C ARG A 430 33.75 -4.86 -3.77
N GLU A 431 32.54 -5.42 -3.85
CA GLU A 431 31.70 -5.30 -5.05
C GLU A 431 30.68 -4.15 -4.96
N TYR A 432 30.28 -3.73 -3.76
CA TYR A 432 29.40 -2.58 -3.55
C TYR A 432 30.15 -1.34 -3.02
N PHE A 433 30.97 -1.49 -1.99
CA PHE A 433 31.47 -0.34 -1.22
C PHE A 433 32.85 0.20 -1.66
N THR A 434 33.39 -0.27 -2.79
CA THR A 434 34.61 0.25 -3.43
C THR A 434 34.38 0.54 -4.91
N VAL A 435 35.00 1.59 -5.47
CA VAL A 435 34.87 1.92 -6.89
C VAL A 435 35.66 0.94 -7.75
N GLU A 436 36.94 0.75 -7.44
CA GLU A 436 37.82 -0.24 -8.05
C GLU A 436 38.79 -0.81 -6.99
N PRO A 437 39.31 -2.04 -7.17
CA PRO A 437 38.92 -3.00 -8.19
C PRO A 437 37.54 -3.61 -7.88
N ARG A 438 36.64 -3.67 -8.87
CA ARG A 438 35.38 -4.45 -8.80
C ARG A 438 35.23 -5.34 -10.03
N ARG A 439 34.89 -6.61 -9.82
CA ARG A 439 34.65 -7.57 -10.91
C ARG A 439 33.20 -7.50 -11.38
N TYR A 440 32.26 -7.31 -10.45
CA TYR A 440 30.85 -7.37 -10.76
C TYR A 440 30.19 -5.99 -10.71
N LEU A 441 29.27 -5.74 -11.64
CA LEU A 441 28.27 -4.68 -11.51
C LEU A 441 26.94 -5.33 -11.17
N LEU A 442 26.36 -4.94 -10.04
CA LEU A 442 25.25 -5.63 -9.41
C LEU A 442 24.06 -4.68 -9.28
N GLY A 443 22.88 -5.13 -9.68
CA GLY A 443 21.68 -4.33 -9.53
C GLY A 443 20.40 -5.14 -9.61
N THR A 444 19.29 -4.42 -9.73
CA THR A 444 17.94 -4.97 -9.83
C THR A 444 17.19 -4.30 -10.97
N LEU A 445 16.45 -5.09 -11.72
CA LEU A 445 15.43 -4.67 -12.67
C LEU A 445 14.08 -4.65 -11.95
N SER A 446 13.48 -3.47 -11.81
CA SER A 446 12.24 -3.26 -11.05
C SER A 446 11.13 -2.77 -11.98
N ARG A 447 9.98 -3.46 -12.01
CA ARG A 447 8.74 -2.97 -12.63
C ARG A 447 7.74 -2.60 -11.54
N TYR A 448 7.29 -1.34 -11.53
CA TYR A 448 6.38 -0.83 -10.49
C TYR A 448 4.92 -0.95 -10.91
N ALA A 449 4.16 -1.69 -10.11
CA ALA A 449 2.73 -1.87 -10.30
C ALA A 449 2.00 -0.51 -10.28
N GLY A 450 1.01 -0.37 -11.15
CA GLY A 450 0.23 0.87 -11.26
C GLY A 450 0.91 1.97 -12.08
N THR A 451 2.10 1.72 -12.64
CA THR A 451 2.83 2.68 -13.49
C THR A 451 3.39 1.97 -14.74
N GLU A 452 3.81 2.75 -15.73
CA GLU A 452 4.58 2.25 -16.88
C GLU A 452 6.10 2.24 -16.61
N ILE A 453 6.52 2.39 -15.34
CA ILE A 453 7.93 2.55 -15.00
C ILE A 453 8.62 1.19 -14.87
N ALA A 454 9.67 1.01 -15.67
CA ALA A 454 10.66 -0.04 -15.52
C ALA A 454 12.04 0.59 -15.24
N ALA A 455 12.65 0.21 -14.12
CA ALA A 455 13.87 0.83 -13.62
C ALA A 455 15.03 -0.16 -13.48
N VAL A 456 16.23 0.33 -13.75
CA VAL A 456 17.49 -0.29 -13.33
C VAL A 456 17.96 0.42 -12.07
N GLU A 457 18.10 -0.34 -10.99
CA GLU A 457 18.39 0.18 -9.66
C GLU A 457 19.65 -0.47 -9.06
N PHE A 458 20.37 0.30 -8.27
CA PHE A 458 21.58 -0.13 -7.56
C PHE A 458 21.33 -0.04 -6.06
N ALA A 459 21.94 -0.97 -5.30
CA ALA A 459 21.83 -0.95 -3.85
C ALA A 459 22.24 0.42 -3.31
N ALA A 460 21.49 0.95 -2.35
CA ALA A 460 21.71 2.32 -1.89
C ALA A 460 23.10 2.58 -1.29
N GLY A 461 23.72 1.55 -0.70
CA GLY A 461 25.09 1.62 -0.19
C GLY A 461 26.16 1.53 -1.28
N ASP A 462 25.81 1.16 -2.52
CA ASP A 462 26.76 1.01 -3.62
C ASP A 462 27.47 2.33 -3.93
N ARG A 463 28.79 2.25 -4.03
CA ARG A 463 29.67 3.36 -4.42
C ARG A 463 29.81 3.52 -5.94
N ILE A 464 28.99 2.83 -6.73
CA ILE A 464 28.95 2.86 -8.19
C ILE A 464 29.04 4.29 -8.74
N VAL A 465 29.90 4.47 -9.75
CA VAL A 465 30.16 5.76 -10.38
C VAL A 465 29.52 5.86 -11.76
N ALA A 466 29.39 7.07 -12.29
CA ALA A 466 28.69 7.33 -13.55
C ALA A 466 29.09 6.40 -14.72
N ALA A 467 30.39 6.15 -14.91
CA ALA A 467 30.87 5.24 -15.96
C ALA A 467 30.39 3.79 -15.77
N GLN A 468 30.39 3.29 -14.53
CA GLN A 468 29.94 1.95 -14.18
C GLN A 468 28.41 1.83 -14.25
N ILE A 469 27.66 2.89 -13.90
CA ILE A 469 26.21 2.95 -14.11
C ILE A 469 25.89 2.75 -15.59
N LYS A 470 26.58 3.47 -16.48
CA LYS A 470 26.40 3.37 -17.93
C LYS A 470 26.74 1.98 -18.46
N GLU A 471 27.87 1.41 -18.01
CA GLU A 471 28.31 0.05 -18.36
C GLU A 471 27.27 -1.00 -17.91
N ALA A 472 26.82 -0.94 -16.66
CA ALA A 472 25.84 -1.86 -16.10
C ALA A 472 24.48 -1.75 -16.82
N PHE A 473 24.01 -0.52 -17.05
CA PHE A 473 22.74 -0.26 -17.72
C PHE A 473 22.71 -0.85 -19.13
N PHE A 474 23.58 -0.40 -20.03
CA PHE A 474 23.59 -0.88 -21.41
C PHE A 474 24.02 -2.34 -21.53
N GLY A 475 24.91 -2.80 -20.64
CA GLY A 475 25.31 -4.20 -20.54
C GLY A 475 24.13 -5.11 -20.21
N THR A 476 23.21 -4.66 -19.35
CA THR A 476 22.04 -5.43 -18.91
C THR A 476 20.85 -5.30 -19.86
N VAL A 477 20.44 -4.06 -20.21
CA VAL A 477 19.19 -3.83 -20.94
C VAL A 477 19.19 -4.40 -22.35
N LYS A 478 20.38 -4.57 -22.97
CA LYS A 478 20.50 -5.24 -24.28
C LYS A 478 20.01 -6.69 -24.28
N ASN A 479 19.93 -7.32 -23.10
CA ASN A 479 19.46 -8.70 -22.95
C ASN A 479 17.99 -8.78 -22.51
N LEU A 480 17.26 -7.66 -22.59
CA LEU A 480 15.85 -7.57 -22.23
C LEU A 480 15.00 -7.49 -23.51
N LEU A 481 13.73 -7.84 -23.37
CA LEU A 481 12.77 -7.87 -24.49
C LEU A 481 12.57 -6.49 -25.13
N ASP A 482 12.42 -5.47 -24.28
CA ASP A 482 12.19 -4.07 -24.66
C ASP A 482 13.21 -3.17 -23.96
N PRO A 483 14.45 -3.08 -24.45
CA PRO A 483 15.51 -2.34 -23.78
C PRO A 483 15.19 -0.86 -23.54
N GLU A 484 14.46 -0.26 -24.48
CA GLU A 484 14.11 1.16 -24.50
C GLU A 484 13.09 1.56 -23.43
N ALA A 485 12.38 0.59 -22.84
CA ALA A 485 11.43 0.82 -21.76
C ALA A 485 12.09 1.05 -20.39
N TRP A 486 13.41 0.83 -20.29
CA TRP A 486 14.14 0.86 -19.01
C TRP A 486 14.90 2.15 -18.83
N ALA A 487 15.00 2.61 -17.58
CA ALA A 487 15.77 3.77 -17.20
C ALA A 487 16.45 3.59 -15.84
N VAL A 488 17.56 4.27 -15.59
CA VAL A 488 18.21 4.20 -14.27
C VAL A 488 17.45 5.08 -13.28
N ARG A 489 17.07 4.50 -12.14
CA ARG A 489 16.52 5.25 -11.00
C ARG A 489 17.58 5.29 -9.88
N PRO A 490 18.11 6.47 -9.53
CA PRO A 490 19.03 6.60 -8.41
C PRO A 490 18.27 6.53 -7.07
N ALA A 491 18.83 5.80 -6.10
CA ALA A 491 18.25 5.59 -4.78
C ALA A 491 18.78 6.54 -3.69
N THR A 492 19.86 7.29 -3.98
CA THR A 492 20.48 8.20 -2.99
C THR A 492 20.97 9.49 -3.64
N GLY A 493 21.13 10.55 -2.85
CA GLY A 493 21.72 11.82 -3.31
C GLY A 493 23.11 11.66 -3.95
N ARG A 494 23.91 10.67 -3.50
CA ARG A 494 25.18 10.32 -4.15
C ARG A 494 24.95 9.77 -5.56
N GLN A 495 24.05 8.81 -5.71
CA GLN A 495 23.73 8.23 -7.01
C GLN A 495 23.10 9.29 -7.94
N VAL A 496 22.27 10.19 -7.42
CA VAL A 496 21.76 11.37 -8.17
C VAL A 496 22.93 12.21 -8.68
N ALA A 497 23.93 12.51 -7.85
CA ALA A 497 25.11 13.27 -8.24
C ALA A 497 25.94 12.56 -9.33
N GLU A 498 26.05 11.22 -9.30
CA GLU A 498 26.69 10.45 -10.37
C GLU A 498 25.84 10.45 -11.66
N CYS A 499 24.52 10.27 -11.57
CA CYS A 499 23.62 10.30 -12.72
C CYS A 499 23.65 11.66 -13.43
N ARG A 500 23.77 12.77 -12.69
CA ARG A 500 23.92 14.11 -13.28
C ARG A 500 25.14 14.26 -14.18
N LYS A 501 26.21 13.48 -13.96
CA LYS A 501 27.42 13.54 -14.80
C LYS A 501 27.22 12.93 -16.19
N ILE A 502 26.21 12.07 -16.35
CA ILE A 502 25.90 11.30 -17.56
C ILE A 502 24.47 11.58 -18.06
N GLN A 503 23.89 12.71 -17.64
CA GLN A 503 22.56 13.13 -18.11
C GLN A 503 22.56 13.30 -19.64
N GLY A 504 21.55 12.76 -20.30
CA GLY A 504 21.48 12.73 -21.77
C GLY A 504 22.34 11.66 -22.43
N GLU A 505 23.14 10.89 -21.68
CA GLU A 505 23.89 9.74 -22.22
C GLU A 505 23.17 8.40 -22.04
N LEU A 506 22.16 8.34 -21.16
CA LEU A 506 21.26 7.22 -20.92
C LEU A 506 19.95 7.71 -20.27
N PRO A 507 18.86 6.93 -20.31
CA PRO A 507 17.58 7.33 -19.74
C PRO A 507 17.61 7.29 -18.21
N LEU A 508 17.26 8.40 -17.57
CA LEU A 508 17.29 8.60 -16.12
C LEU A 508 15.89 8.92 -15.60
N LEU A 509 15.54 8.38 -14.44
CA LEU A 509 14.30 8.65 -13.74
C LEU A 509 14.55 9.45 -12.46
N ASP A 510 13.60 10.33 -12.15
CA ASP A 510 13.46 10.95 -10.84
C ASP A 510 13.27 9.85 -9.76
N PRO A 511 13.96 9.92 -8.60
CA PRO A 511 13.79 8.98 -7.50
C PRO A 511 12.34 8.80 -7.06
N ASN A 512 11.53 9.87 -7.09
CA ASN A 512 10.13 9.84 -6.68
C ASN A 512 9.17 9.36 -7.79
N ALA A 513 9.64 9.15 -9.03
CA ALA A 513 8.78 8.80 -10.16
C ALA A 513 7.85 7.59 -9.91
N PRO A 514 8.31 6.47 -9.33
CA PRO A 514 7.43 5.30 -9.08
C PRO A 514 6.25 5.54 -8.15
N TYR A 515 6.30 6.61 -7.34
CA TYR A 515 5.29 6.89 -6.34
C TYR A 515 4.26 7.94 -6.81
N ARG A 516 4.47 8.53 -7.99
CA ARG A 516 3.62 9.58 -8.60
C ARG A 516 2.72 9.00 -9.69
N GLY A 517 1.54 9.58 -9.91
CA GLY A 517 0.63 9.20 -10.99
C GLY A 517 0.20 7.73 -11.03
N ARG A 518 0.22 7.01 -9.90
CA ARG A 518 -0.15 5.59 -9.86
C ARG A 518 -1.61 5.40 -10.25
N SER A 519 -1.87 4.41 -11.09
CA SER A 519 -3.23 4.00 -11.49
C SER A 519 -3.86 3.00 -10.52
N PHE A 520 -3.05 2.25 -9.76
CA PHE A 520 -3.51 1.35 -8.70
C PHE A 520 -2.38 1.03 -7.71
N SER A 521 -2.73 0.48 -6.54
CA SER A 521 -1.79 -0.04 -5.54
C SER A 521 -2.22 -1.41 -5.07
N VAL A 522 -1.28 -2.35 -5.04
CA VAL A 522 -1.47 -3.69 -4.48
C VAL A 522 -1.35 -3.61 -2.95
N MET A 523 -2.39 -4.02 -2.23
CA MET A 523 -2.43 -3.92 -0.76
C MET A 523 -2.22 -5.27 -0.08
N ASN A 524 -2.97 -6.29 -0.54
CA ASN A 524 -2.80 -7.68 -0.15
C ASN A 524 -2.96 -8.59 -1.38
N PRO A 525 -1.89 -9.26 -1.84
CA PRO A 525 -1.99 -10.32 -2.82
C PRO A 525 -2.88 -11.47 -2.32
N GLY A 526 -3.49 -12.21 -3.23
CA GLY A 526 -4.34 -13.34 -2.89
C GLY A 526 -5.34 -13.67 -3.99
N GLU A 527 -6.14 -14.70 -3.74
CA GLU A 527 -7.21 -15.14 -4.61
C GLU A 527 -8.55 -15.10 -3.86
N GLY A 528 -9.62 -14.78 -4.58
CA GLY A 528 -10.96 -14.72 -4.06
C GLY A 528 -12.01 -15.01 -5.12
N TYR A 529 -13.14 -15.57 -4.69
CA TYR A 529 -14.31 -15.84 -5.53
C TYR A 529 -15.52 -15.15 -4.95
N GLY A 530 -16.31 -14.50 -5.81
CA GLY A 530 -17.54 -13.85 -5.39
C GLY A 530 -18.22 -13.07 -6.51
N VAL A 531 -19.41 -12.57 -6.22
CA VAL A 531 -20.13 -11.66 -7.10
C VAL A 531 -19.53 -10.27 -6.97
N LEU A 532 -19.02 -9.71 -8.07
CA LEU A 532 -18.43 -8.37 -8.09
C LEU A 532 -19.54 -7.31 -7.89
N THR A 533 -19.52 -6.61 -6.77
CA THR A 533 -20.61 -5.73 -6.33
C THR A 533 -20.08 -4.37 -5.89
N PHE A 534 -20.63 -3.29 -6.45
CA PHE A 534 -20.36 -1.94 -5.94
C PHE A 534 -21.24 -1.65 -4.71
N VAL A 535 -20.62 -1.18 -3.64
CA VAL A 535 -21.29 -0.72 -2.41
C VAL A 535 -20.70 0.63 -2.03
N PRO A 536 -21.51 1.72 -2.04
CA PRO A 536 -21.08 3.01 -1.52
C PRO A 536 -20.54 2.88 -0.10
N GLY A 537 -19.50 3.62 0.23
CA GLY A 537 -18.83 3.51 1.52
C GLY A 537 -19.75 3.74 2.72
N GLU A 538 -20.75 4.61 2.59
CA GLU A 538 -21.77 4.89 3.61
C GLU A 538 -22.73 3.71 3.87
N ASP A 539 -22.96 2.90 2.84
CA ASP A 539 -23.87 1.75 2.87
C ASP A 539 -23.19 0.45 3.31
N LEU A 540 -21.86 0.41 3.40
CA LEU A 540 -21.09 -0.79 3.78
C LEU A 540 -21.57 -1.41 5.09
N SER A 541 -21.93 -0.58 6.08
CA SER A 541 -22.42 -1.04 7.39
C SER A 541 -23.80 -1.72 7.35
N ARG A 542 -24.58 -1.49 6.28
CA ARG A 542 -25.93 -2.01 6.08
C ARG A 542 -25.98 -3.08 4.98
N ALA A 543 -24.94 -3.17 4.17
CA ALA A 543 -24.85 -4.09 3.04
C ALA A 543 -24.76 -5.55 3.52
N LEU A 544 -25.42 -6.43 2.78
CA LEU A 544 -25.30 -7.88 2.97
C LEU A 544 -24.00 -8.37 2.33
N LEU A 545 -22.95 -8.43 3.14
CA LEU A 545 -21.62 -8.88 2.73
C LEU A 545 -21.35 -10.32 3.16
N GLY A 546 -20.29 -10.92 2.61
CA GLY A 546 -19.84 -12.27 2.93
C GLY A 546 -18.75 -12.76 1.98
N MET A 547 -18.19 -13.95 2.26
CA MET A 547 -17.15 -14.59 1.43
C MET A 547 -17.52 -14.76 -0.05
N GLY A 548 -18.82 -14.74 -0.39
CA GLY A 548 -19.32 -14.81 -1.76
C GLY A 548 -19.44 -13.47 -2.49
N VAL A 549 -18.97 -12.36 -1.89
CA VAL A 549 -19.05 -11.01 -2.47
C VAL A 549 -17.65 -10.44 -2.61
N ILE A 550 -17.31 -9.92 -3.80
CA ILE A 550 -16.12 -9.09 -4.00
C ILE A 550 -16.60 -7.65 -4.07
N VAL A 551 -16.20 -6.84 -3.08
CA VAL A 551 -16.71 -5.49 -2.88
C VAL A 551 -15.84 -4.49 -3.65
N VAL A 552 -16.50 -3.64 -4.44
CA VAL A 552 -15.94 -2.39 -4.95
C VAL A 552 -16.58 -1.25 -4.15
N THR A 553 -15.79 -0.34 -3.60
CA THR A 553 -16.28 0.79 -2.80
C THR A 553 -15.50 2.06 -3.10
N ASP A 554 -16.14 3.22 -2.92
CA ASP A 554 -15.61 4.53 -3.32
C ASP A 554 -14.64 5.17 -2.31
N GLN A 555 -14.49 4.60 -1.12
CA GLN A 555 -13.57 5.06 -0.08
C GLN A 555 -12.83 3.92 0.61
N VAL A 556 -11.79 4.26 1.37
CA VAL A 556 -11.19 3.31 2.33
C VAL A 556 -12.18 3.16 3.49
N PRO A 557 -12.79 1.98 3.69
CA PRO A 557 -13.68 1.80 4.82
C PRO A 557 -12.89 1.94 6.12
N ASN A 558 -13.49 2.55 7.15
CA ASN A 558 -12.94 2.43 8.51
C ASN A 558 -12.97 0.96 8.98
N ASP A 559 -13.90 0.19 8.40
CA ASP A 559 -14.21 -1.18 8.75
C ASP A 559 -14.86 -1.90 7.55
N ILE A 560 -14.53 -3.19 7.35
CA ILE A 560 -15.22 -4.07 6.40
C ILE A 560 -15.51 -5.46 7.02
N ALA A 561 -16.71 -5.96 6.76
CA ALA A 561 -17.10 -7.34 7.06
C ALA A 561 -16.23 -8.36 6.30
N LEU A 562 -16.38 -9.64 6.60
CA LEU A 562 -15.73 -10.70 5.83
C LEU A 562 -16.23 -10.68 4.38
N VAL A 563 -15.32 -10.55 3.41
CA VAL A 563 -15.61 -10.47 1.96
C VAL A 563 -14.68 -11.38 1.17
N GLY A 564 -15.10 -11.80 -0.03
CA GLY A 564 -14.27 -12.59 -0.95
C GLY A 564 -13.14 -11.78 -1.59
N GLY A 565 -13.23 -10.44 -1.58
CA GLY A 565 -12.19 -9.52 -2.06
C GLY A 565 -12.61 -8.06 -1.86
N LEU A 566 -11.63 -7.15 -1.82
CA LEU A 566 -11.85 -5.71 -1.65
C LEU A 566 -11.13 -4.90 -2.74
N ILE A 567 -11.87 -4.00 -3.37
CA ILE A 567 -11.37 -2.99 -4.30
C ILE A 567 -11.85 -1.61 -3.81
N THR A 568 -10.93 -0.69 -3.53
CA THR A 568 -11.27 0.69 -3.11
C THR A 568 -10.91 1.70 -4.20
N GLU A 569 -11.80 2.65 -4.52
CA GLU A 569 -11.51 3.76 -5.44
C GLU A 569 -10.65 4.87 -4.81
N ALA A 570 -10.29 4.72 -3.54
CA ALA A 570 -9.32 5.55 -2.84
C ALA A 570 -8.04 4.76 -2.54
N PHE A 571 -6.90 5.45 -2.57
CA PHE A 571 -5.63 4.86 -2.15
C PHE A 571 -5.64 4.53 -0.66
N GLN A 572 -5.26 3.30 -0.35
CA GLN A 572 -5.09 2.82 1.01
C GLN A 572 -3.62 2.99 1.44
N THR A 573 -3.41 3.19 2.75
CA THR A 573 -2.08 3.03 3.32
C THR A 573 -1.85 1.54 3.63
N PRO A 574 -0.61 1.01 3.56
CA PRO A 574 -0.34 -0.40 3.89
C PRO A 574 -0.77 -0.82 5.30
N LEU A 575 -0.84 0.14 6.23
CA LEU A 575 -1.24 -0.03 7.63
C LEU A 575 -2.71 0.33 7.89
N ALA A 576 -3.50 0.62 6.85
CA ALA A 576 -4.92 0.83 6.99
C ALA A 576 -5.59 -0.40 7.63
N HIS A 577 -6.57 -0.19 8.51
CA HIS A 577 -7.19 -1.30 9.23
C HIS A 577 -7.74 -2.36 8.29
N VAL A 578 -8.41 -1.95 7.21
CA VAL A 578 -8.95 -2.85 6.19
C VAL A 578 -7.88 -3.72 5.51
N ASN A 579 -6.66 -3.21 5.34
CA ASN A 579 -5.58 -4.00 4.78
C ASN A 579 -4.99 -4.99 5.79
N VAL A 580 -4.82 -4.58 7.05
CA VAL A 580 -4.39 -5.47 8.15
C VAL A 580 -5.38 -6.63 8.31
N LEU A 581 -6.68 -6.35 8.20
CA LEU A 581 -7.74 -7.36 8.23
C LEU A 581 -7.69 -8.27 6.99
N SER A 582 -7.52 -7.68 5.81
CA SER A 582 -7.39 -8.44 4.56
C SER A 582 -6.23 -9.43 4.62
N ARG A 583 -5.08 -9.02 5.16
CA ARG A 583 -3.91 -9.90 5.38
C ARG A 583 -4.22 -11.07 6.32
N ALA A 584 -4.86 -10.80 7.46
CA ALA A 584 -5.20 -11.84 8.43
C ALA A 584 -6.22 -12.86 7.90
N ARG A 585 -7.08 -12.45 6.96
CA ARG A 585 -8.11 -13.28 6.32
C ARG A 585 -7.67 -13.88 4.99
N ASP A 586 -6.45 -13.58 4.53
CA ASP A 586 -5.98 -13.91 3.18
C ASP A 586 -6.94 -13.40 2.06
N THR A 587 -7.57 -12.24 2.29
CA THR A 587 -8.51 -11.63 1.36
C THR A 587 -7.77 -10.75 0.35
N PRO A 588 -7.92 -10.95 -0.97
CA PRO A 588 -7.27 -10.07 -1.96
C PRO A 588 -7.78 -8.63 -1.81
N ASN A 589 -6.84 -7.68 -1.73
CA ASN A 589 -7.12 -6.27 -1.51
C ASN A 589 -6.34 -5.37 -2.49
N LEU A 590 -7.05 -4.49 -3.19
CA LEU A 590 -6.54 -3.60 -4.22
C LEU A 590 -7.09 -2.18 -4.03
N ALA A 591 -6.24 -1.16 -4.14
CA ALA A 591 -6.69 0.21 -4.33
C ALA A 591 -6.63 0.55 -5.83
N LEU A 592 -7.77 0.85 -6.44
CA LEU A 592 -7.92 1.14 -7.87
C LEU A 592 -8.84 2.36 -8.05
N PRO A 593 -8.28 3.59 -8.09
CA PRO A 593 -9.05 4.77 -8.43
C PRO A 593 -9.87 4.61 -9.72
N GLY A 594 -11.16 4.94 -9.66
CA GLY A 594 -12.07 4.79 -10.80
C GLY A 594 -12.49 3.35 -11.13
N ALA A 595 -12.37 2.41 -10.20
CA ALA A 595 -12.69 0.98 -10.38
C ALA A 595 -14.05 0.71 -11.08
N ARG A 596 -15.10 1.47 -10.78
CA ARG A 596 -16.42 1.33 -11.41
C ARG A 596 -16.41 1.57 -12.91
N GLY A 597 -15.55 2.46 -13.38
CA GLY A 597 -15.36 2.77 -14.80
C GLY A 597 -14.23 1.98 -15.46
N ASP A 598 -13.51 1.16 -14.71
CA ASP A 598 -12.35 0.43 -15.24
C ASP A 598 -12.84 -0.65 -16.24
N PRO A 599 -12.32 -0.67 -17.49
CA PRO A 599 -12.75 -1.64 -18.51
C PRO A 599 -12.44 -3.09 -18.13
N ARG A 600 -11.49 -3.34 -17.20
CA ARG A 600 -11.17 -4.67 -16.67
C ARG A 600 -12.21 -5.18 -15.68
N LEU A 601 -13.04 -4.30 -15.10
CA LEU A 601 -14.07 -4.64 -14.10
C LEU A 601 -15.49 -4.48 -14.64
N THR A 602 -15.73 -3.46 -15.46
CA THR A 602 -17.06 -3.09 -15.99
C THR A 602 -17.86 -4.27 -16.55
N PRO A 603 -17.28 -5.21 -17.32
CA PRO A 603 -18.02 -6.36 -17.87
C PRO A 603 -18.52 -7.37 -16.83
N TYR A 604 -18.02 -7.28 -15.58
CA TYR A 604 -18.17 -8.31 -14.56
C TYR A 604 -19.05 -7.92 -13.36
N PHE A 605 -19.49 -6.66 -13.26
CA PHE A 605 -20.42 -6.26 -12.19
C PHE A 605 -21.70 -7.12 -12.19
N GLY A 606 -22.08 -7.62 -11.01
CA GLY A 606 -23.21 -8.52 -10.82
C GLY A 606 -22.96 -9.96 -11.25
N ARG A 607 -21.72 -10.34 -11.59
CA ARG A 607 -21.37 -11.72 -12.01
C ARG A 607 -20.40 -12.36 -11.02
N LEU A 608 -20.46 -13.69 -10.94
CA LEU A 608 -19.48 -14.50 -10.21
C LEU A 608 -18.14 -14.48 -10.94
N VAL A 609 -17.09 -14.06 -10.24
CA VAL A 609 -15.74 -13.95 -10.77
C VAL A 609 -14.70 -14.60 -9.87
N ARG A 610 -13.58 -14.96 -10.48
CA ARG A 610 -12.29 -15.13 -9.79
C ARG A 610 -11.58 -13.80 -9.83
N PHE A 611 -11.20 -13.30 -8.67
CA PHE A 611 -10.37 -12.12 -8.49
C PHE A 611 -9.02 -12.53 -7.92
N SER A 612 -7.96 -12.26 -8.66
CA SER A 612 -6.59 -12.59 -8.30
C SER A 612 -5.77 -11.32 -8.23
N VAL A 613 -5.14 -11.06 -7.08
CA VAL A 613 -4.18 -9.98 -6.89
C VAL A 613 -2.80 -10.60 -6.71
N THR A 614 -1.84 -10.15 -7.52
CA THR A 614 -0.43 -10.57 -7.47
C THR A 614 0.43 -9.39 -7.03
N ALA A 615 1.72 -9.63 -6.77
CA ALA A 615 2.66 -8.55 -6.44
C ALA A 615 2.74 -7.44 -7.51
N GLY A 616 2.54 -7.78 -8.80
CA GLY A 616 2.68 -6.84 -9.92
C GLY A 616 1.38 -6.28 -10.49
N GLY A 617 0.21 -6.79 -10.07
CA GLY A 617 -1.06 -6.43 -10.71
C GLY A 617 -2.22 -7.31 -10.27
N PHE A 618 -3.31 -7.28 -11.04
CA PHE A 618 -4.51 -8.06 -10.75
C PHE A 618 -5.16 -8.60 -12.02
N GLU A 619 -5.97 -9.64 -11.85
CA GLU A 619 -6.77 -10.27 -12.88
C GLU A 619 -8.19 -10.49 -12.35
N VAL A 620 -9.18 -10.21 -13.20
CA VAL A 620 -10.58 -10.60 -12.99
C VAL A 620 -11.04 -11.38 -14.19
N ARG A 621 -11.58 -12.58 -13.95
CA ARG A 621 -12.20 -13.41 -14.98
C ARG A 621 -13.51 -14.03 -14.48
N PRO A 622 -14.41 -14.45 -15.38
CA PRO A 622 -15.55 -15.28 -15.01
C PRO A 622 -15.10 -16.55 -14.27
N ALA A 623 -15.89 -16.98 -13.29
CA ALA A 623 -15.69 -18.24 -12.58
C ALA A 623 -16.92 -19.15 -12.72
N ALA A 624 -16.66 -20.46 -12.79
CA ALA A 624 -17.72 -21.46 -12.69
C ALA A 624 -18.21 -21.57 -11.24
N VAL A 625 -19.46 -21.99 -11.04
CA VAL A 625 -20.04 -22.14 -9.69
C VAL A 625 -19.28 -23.21 -8.91
N GLU A 626 -18.96 -24.32 -9.57
CA GLU A 626 -18.25 -25.46 -9.00
C GLU A 626 -16.85 -25.05 -8.51
N GLU A 627 -16.14 -24.24 -9.30
CA GLU A 627 -14.82 -23.69 -8.94
C GLU A 627 -14.90 -22.82 -7.67
N ALA A 628 -15.92 -21.95 -7.59
CA ALA A 628 -16.13 -21.09 -6.42
C ALA A 628 -16.56 -21.90 -5.17
N GLU A 629 -17.41 -22.91 -5.34
CA GLU A 629 -17.84 -23.79 -4.25
C GLU A 629 -16.68 -24.60 -3.68
N GLU A 630 -15.81 -25.17 -4.53
CA GLU A 630 -14.59 -25.86 -4.10
C GLU A 630 -13.65 -24.92 -3.34
N PHE A 631 -13.51 -23.68 -3.80
CA PHE A 631 -12.71 -22.66 -3.12
C PHE A 631 -13.27 -22.32 -1.73
N TRP A 632 -14.57 -22.01 -1.64
CA TRP A 632 -15.20 -21.68 -0.36
C TRP A 632 -15.22 -22.86 0.60
N ALA A 633 -15.40 -24.09 0.11
CA ALA A 633 -15.36 -25.30 0.93
C ALA A 633 -13.99 -25.51 1.58
N ARG A 634 -12.89 -25.20 0.86
CA ARG A 634 -11.53 -25.24 1.42
C ARG A 634 -11.25 -24.15 2.44
N ARG A 635 -11.85 -22.95 2.26
CA ARG A 635 -11.65 -21.80 3.16
C ARG A 635 -12.55 -21.78 4.39
N ARG A 636 -13.71 -22.45 4.37
CA ARG A 636 -14.58 -22.56 5.54
C ARG A 636 -13.82 -23.32 6.65
N PRO A 637 -13.54 -22.70 7.80
CA PRO A 637 -12.82 -23.38 8.86
C PRO A 637 -13.63 -24.57 9.38
N GLY A 638 -13.15 -25.79 9.15
CA GLY A 638 -13.52 -26.98 9.94
C GLY A 638 -12.67 -27.11 11.21
N ALA A 639 -12.08 -26.00 11.67
CA ALA A 639 -11.10 -25.99 12.75
C ALA A 639 -11.77 -26.26 14.11
N PRO A 640 -11.09 -26.95 15.05
CA PRO A 640 -11.57 -27.06 16.42
C PRO A 640 -11.75 -25.66 17.05
N PRO A 641 -12.68 -25.50 18.01
CA PRO A 641 -12.89 -24.22 18.67
C PRO A 641 -11.60 -23.65 19.27
N VAL A 642 -11.36 -22.36 19.01
CA VAL A 642 -10.25 -21.63 19.66
C VAL A 642 -10.75 -21.20 21.03
N LEU A 643 -10.19 -21.78 22.09
CA LEU A 643 -10.53 -21.48 23.48
C LEU A 643 -9.50 -20.50 24.06
N PRO A 644 -9.73 -19.18 23.99
CA PRO A 644 -8.89 -18.19 24.64
C PRO A 644 -8.83 -18.44 26.15
N ALA A 645 -7.65 -18.25 26.73
CA ALA A 645 -7.49 -18.28 28.18
C ALA A 645 -8.30 -17.14 28.82
N LEU A 646 -8.96 -17.44 29.93
CA LEU A 646 -9.81 -16.50 30.66
C LEU A 646 -9.61 -16.71 32.17
N ASP A 647 -9.25 -15.65 32.88
CA ASP A 647 -9.10 -15.65 34.33
C ASP A 647 -10.10 -14.68 34.98
N LEU A 648 -11.04 -15.24 35.74
CA LEU A 648 -12.10 -14.52 36.44
C LEU A 648 -11.82 -14.39 37.96
N SER A 649 -10.64 -14.76 38.44
CA SER A 649 -10.34 -14.85 39.88
C SER A 649 -9.96 -13.51 40.52
N SER A 650 -9.43 -12.58 39.74
CA SER A 650 -8.85 -11.32 40.21
C SER A 650 -9.85 -10.16 40.24
N ARG A 651 -9.90 -9.42 41.35
CA ARG A 651 -10.77 -8.25 41.56
C ARG A 651 -9.92 -7.03 41.98
N GLY A 652 -10.46 -5.83 41.77
CA GLY A 652 -9.77 -4.56 42.01
C GLY A 652 -9.32 -3.89 40.71
N LEU A 653 -8.54 -2.82 40.84
CA LEU A 653 -7.91 -2.13 39.71
C LEU A 653 -6.40 -2.33 39.79
N TYR A 654 -5.76 -2.51 38.64
CA TYR A 654 -4.34 -2.84 38.57
C TYR A 654 -3.57 -1.75 37.85
N SER A 655 -2.46 -1.31 38.44
CA SER A 655 -1.51 -0.41 37.80
C SER A 655 -0.67 -1.18 36.78
N LEU A 656 -0.17 -0.51 35.74
CA LEU A 656 0.57 -1.20 34.68
C LEU A 656 1.90 -1.80 35.14
N ASP A 657 2.53 -1.27 36.18
CA ASP A 657 3.76 -1.82 36.77
C ASP A 657 3.55 -3.17 37.47
N GLU A 658 2.29 -3.49 37.82
CA GLU A 658 1.86 -4.74 38.44
C GLU A 658 1.54 -5.85 37.42
N LEU A 659 1.54 -5.52 36.12
CA LEU A 659 1.05 -6.37 35.03
C LEU A 659 2.15 -6.68 34.01
N SER A 660 1.95 -7.72 33.21
CA SER A 660 2.79 -8.11 32.07
C SER A 660 1.98 -8.88 31.03
N LEU A 661 2.63 -9.38 29.97
CA LEU A 661 1.94 -10.19 28.95
C LEU A 661 1.21 -11.42 29.49
N VAL A 662 1.67 -12.00 30.60
CA VAL A 662 1.07 -13.22 31.17
C VAL A 662 -0.33 -12.97 31.76
N ASP A 663 -0.64 -11.71 32.07
CA ASP A 663 -1.89 -11.28 32.69
C ASP A 663 -3.00 -11.00 31.66
N ALA A 664 -2.74 -11.23 30.36
CA ALA A 664 -3.70 -11.08 29.29
C ALA A 664 -5.05 -11.82 29.54
N PRO A 665 -5.09 -13.03 30.12
CA PRO A 665 -6.36 -13.69 30.48
C PRO A 665 -7.19 -12.94 31.53
N MET A 666 -6.54 -12.09 32.35
CA MET A 666 -7.12 -11.38 33.50
C MET A 666 -7.58 -9.95 33.15
N VAL A 667 -6.78 -9.21 32.38
CA VAL A 667 -7.03 -7.79 32.06
C VAL A 667 -7.24 -7.55 30.55
N GLY A 668 -7.17 -8.61 29.76
CA GLY A 668 -7.16 -8.56 28.30
C GLY A 668 -5.83 -8.11 27.72
N VAL A 669 -5.74 -8.23 26.40
CA VAL A 669 -4.45 -8.19 25.71
C VAL A 669 -3.88 -6.78 25.61
N LYS A 670 -4.67 -5.74 25.30
CA LYS A 670 -4.15 -4.36 25.20
C LYS A 670 -3.58 -3.84 26.51
N ALA A 671 -4.25 -4.14 27.63
CA ALA A 671 -3.76 -3.76 28.95
C ALA A 671 -2.44 -4.47 29.29
N ALA A 672 -2.37 -5.78 29.04
CA ALA A 672 -1.16 -6.59 29.26
C ALA A 672 0.01 -6.15 28.35
N GLN A 673 -0.26 -5.84 27.09
CA GLN A 673 0.74 -5.32 26.15
C GLN A 673 1.25 -3.93 26.54
N LEU A 674 0.38 -3.01 26.96
CA LEU A 674 0.82 -1.68 27.41
C LEU A 674 1.62 -1.77 28.71
N ALA A 675 1.26 -2.71 29.61
CA ALA A 675 2.06 -3.01 30.80
C ALA A 675 3.46 -3.51 30.44
N GLU A 676 3.57 -4.43 29.49
CA GLU A 676 4.88 -4.91 29.02
C GLU A 676 5.71 -3.79 28.37
N LEU A 677 5.05 -2.91 27.62
CA LEU A 677 5.68 -1.74 27.04
C LEU A 677 6.24 -0.81 28.14
N ALA A 678 5.45 -0.52 29.18
CA ALA A 678 5.86 0.31 30.31
C ALA A 678 7.01 -0.31 31.13
N ARG A 679 7.11 -1.64 31.18
CA ARG A 679 8.20 -2.38 31.83
C ARG A 679 9.47 -2.45 30.99
N THR A 680 9.38 -2.19 29.69
CA THR A 680 10.54 -2.26 28.80
C THR A 680 11.49 -1.09 29.08
N VAL A 681 12.76 -1.43 29.28
CA VAL A 681 13.85 -0.46 29.42
C VAL A 681 14.80 -0.66 28.25
N SER A 682 14.91 0.35 27.40
CA SER A 682 15.80 0.33 26.25
C SER A 682 17.25 0.38 26.69
N SER A 683 18.04 -0.57 26.18
CA SER A 683 19.50 -0.60 26.26
C SER A 683 20.17 -0.07 24.99
N GLN A 684 19.39 0.41 24.01
CA GLN A 684 19.91 0.93 22.75
C GLN A 684 20.69 2.23 22.99
N SER A 685 21.87 2.36 22.41
CA SER A 685 22.75 3.52 22.62
C SER A 685 22.12 4.86 22.22
N GLY A 686 21.26 4.88 21.20
CA GLY A 686 20.56 6.08 20.73
C GLY A 686 19.35 6.49 21.56
N CYS A 687 18.86 5.63 22.47
CA CYS A 687 17.67 5.88 23.26
C CYS A 687 17.64 5.05 24.56
N PRO A 688 18.62 5.21 25.47
CA PRO A 688 18.63 4.44 26.72
C PRO A 688 17.52 4.91 27.68
N GLY A 689 16.96 3.99 28.47
CA GLY A 689 16.00 4.30 29.53
C GLY A 689 14.59 3.76 29.27
N PRO A 690 13.59 4.17 30.06
CA PRO A 690 12.23 3.64 29.98
C PRO A 690 11.56 4.01 28.65
N ILE A 691 10.66 3.15 28.18
CA ILE A 691 9.80 3.46 27.05
C ILE A 691 8.72 4.48 27.50
N PRO A 692 8.57 5.63 26.81
CA PRO A 692 7.49 6.57 27.10
C PRO A 692 6.12 5.95 26.80
N THR A 693 5.27 5.85 27.82
CA THR A 693 3.90 5.32 27.74
C THR A 693 2.93 6.29 28.44
N PRO A 694 1.60 6.20 28.20
CA PRO A 694 0.63 7.06 28.86
C PRO A 694 0.75 6.97 30.40
N PRO A 695 0.98 8.09 31.10
CA PRO A 695 1.21 8.06 32.54
C PRO A 695 -0.06 7.71 33.32
N GLY A 696 0.11 7.12 34.51
CA GLY A 696 -0.98 6.86 35.45
C GLY A 696 -1.99 5.79 35.02
N ALA A 697 -1.77 5.13 33.88
CA ALA A 697 -2.68 4.13 33.33
C ALA A 697 -2.95 2.96 34.29
N PHE A 698 -4.14 2.39 34.20
CA PHE A 698 -4.58 1.25 35.00
C PHE A 698 -5.58 0.37 34.23
N ALA A 699 -5.76 -0.86 34.66
CA ALA A 699 -6.66 -1.83 34.06
C ALA A 699 -7.82 -2.19 34.98
N ILE A 700 -9.00 -2.36 34.38
CA ILE A 700 -10.20 -2.99 34.96
C ILE A 700 -10.22 -4.45 34.48
N PRO A 701 -10.12 -5.44 35.39
CA PRO A 701 -10.15 -6.87 35.05
C PRO A 701 -11.41 -7.34 34.32
N VAL A 702 -11.26 -8.42 33.55
CA VAL A 702 -12.31 -9.00 32.71
C VAL A 702 -13.50 -9.54 33.51
N VAL A 703 -13.30 -9.92 34.79
CA VAL A 703 -14.36 -10.48 35.66
C VAL A 703 -15.58 -9.56 35.77
N TYR A 704 -15.35 -8.24 35.80
CA TYR A 704 -16.41 -7.27 35.94
C TYR A 704 -17.34 -7.25 34.73
N SER A 705 -16.78 -7.35 33.52
CA SER A 705 -17.60 -7.46 32.31
C SER A 705 -18.41 -8.75 32.30
N ARG A 706 -17.81 -9.86 32.73
CA ARG A 706 -18.45 -11.18 32.73
C ARG A 706 -19.68 -11.18 33.66
N GLU A 707 -19.51 -10.71 34.88
CA GLU A 707 -20.61 -10.59 35.84
C GLU A 707 -21.69 -9.61 35.36
N HIS A 708 -21.30 -8.51 34.69
CA HIS A 708 -22.25 -7.54 34.12
C HIS A 708 -23.09 -8.16 33.01
N TYR A 709 -22.49 -8.98 32.13
CA TYR A 709 -23.23 -9.68 31.07
C TYR A 709 -24.23 -10.71 31.62
N GLU A 710 -23.88 -11.37 32.72
CA GLU A 710 -24.75 -12.31 33.42
C GLU A 710 -25.91 -11.58 34.12
N LYS A 711 -25.61 -10.57 34.95
CA LYS A 711 -26.61 -9.81 35.72
C LYS A 711 -27.57 -8.98 34.85
N SER A 712 -27.12 -8.52 33.68
CA SER A 712 -27.96 -7.82 32.71
C SER A 712 -28.89 -8.75 31.91
N GLY A 713 -28.68 -10.07 31.97
CA GLY A 713 -29.35 -11.06 31.13
C GLY A 713 -28.91 -10.99 29.66
N ALA A 714 -27.78 -10.36 29.36
CA ALA A 714 -27.25 -10.24 28.00
C ALA A 714 -26.80 -11.61 27.46
N LEU A 715 -26.11 -12.42 28.27
CA LEU A 715 -25.69 -13.77 27.87
C LEU A 715 -26.88 -14.72 27.70
N GLU A 716 -27.88 -14.63 28.58
CA GLU A 716 -29.10 -15.43 28.46
C GLU A 716 -29.84 -15.12 27.15
N LEU A 717 -29.99 -13.83 26.82
CA LEU A 717 -30.58 -13.40 25.56
C LEU A 717 -29.76 -13.89 24.36
N LEU A 718 -28.44 -13.74 24.39
CA LEU A 718 -27.58 -14.21 23.30
C LEU A 718 -27.69 -15.72 23.10
N SER A 719 -27.63 -16.53 24.17
CA SER A 719 -27.82 -17.98 24.06
C SER A 719 -29.19 -18.38 23.54
N ALA A 720 -30.25 -17.59 23.81
CA ALA A 720 -31.57 -17.82 23.22
C ALA A 720 -31.57 -17.51 21.70
N LEU A 721 -30.98 -16.38 21.31
CA LEU A 721 -30.83 -15.96 19.91
C LEU A 721 -29.99 -16.97 19.11
N GLU A 722 -28.90 -17.49 19.66
CA GLU A 722 -28.04 -18.47 18.99
C GLU A 722 -28.74 -19.81 18.71
N ARG A 723 -29.88 -20.10 19.34
CA ARG A 723 -30.69 -21.29 19.02
C ARG A 723 -31.73 -21.02 17.94
N ASP A 724 -31.98 -19.75 17.62
CA ASP A 724 -32.89 -19.34 16.55
C ASP A 724 -32.21 -19.55 15.17
N PRO A 725 -32.78 -20.37 14.28
CA PRO A 725 -32.26 -20.52 12.92
C PRO A 725 -32.13 -19.19 12.18
N ALA A 726 -33.06 -18.25 12.39
CA ALA A 726 -33.03 -16.95 11.72
C ALA A 726 -31.82 -16.12 12.15
N PHE A 727 -31.41 -16.17 13.42
CA PHE A 727 -30.20 -15.49 13.89
C PHE A 727 -28.93 -16.04 13.24
N ARG A 728 -28.89 -17.35 12.96
CA ARG A 728 -27.73 -17.98 12.30
C ARG A 728 -27.68 -17.68 10.80
N SER A 729 -28.83 -17.72 10.13
CA SER A 729 -28.88 -17.65 8.66
C SER A 729 -29.16 -16.27 8.07
N ASP A 730 -29.80 -15.35 8.82
CA ASP A 730 -30.15 -14.00 8.35
C ASP A 730 -29.28 -12.93 9.05
N PRO A 731 -28.32 -12.30 8.32
CA PRO A 731 -27.49 -11.23 8.86
C PRO A 731 -28.28 -10.07 9.47
N ALA A 732 -29.44 -9.72 8.91
CA ALA A 732 -30.26 -8.62 9.42
C ALA A 732 -30.94 -8.99 10.74
N ALA A 733 -31.41 -10.25 10.88
CA ALA A 733 -31.94 -10.76 12.14
C ALA A 733 -30.86 -10.82 13.22
N ARG A 734 -29.64 -11.27 12.86
CA ARG A 734 -28.48 -11.27 13.76
C ARG A 734 -28.13 -9.89 14.27
N ALA A 735 -27.99 -8.92 13.36
CA ALA A 735 -27.66 -7.54 13.71
C ALA A 735 -28.70 -6.92 14.68
N ARG A 736 -29.99 -7.16 14.44
CA ARG A 736 -31.07 -6.74 15.35
C ARG A 736 -30.98 -7.43 16.71
N GLY A 737 -30.76 -8.75 16.74
CA GLY A 737 -30.62 -9.51 17.98
C GLY A 737 -29.44 -9.03 18.83
N LEU A 738 -28.28 -8.82 18.21
CA LEU A 738 -27.08 -8.31 18.88
C LEU A 738 -27.26 -6.86 19.36
N LEU A 739 -28.03 -6.03 18.65
CA LEU A 739 -28.40 -4.70 19.14
C LEU A 739 -29.19 -4.78 20.45
N GLU A 740 -30.15 -5.72 20.58
CA GLU A 740 -30.90 -5.92 21.83
C GLU A 740 -30.01 -6.45 22.97
N VAL A 741 -29.02 -7.30 22.67
CA VAL A 741 -27.99 -7.70 23.64
C VAL A 741 -27.20 -6.49 24.12
N ARG A 742 -26.73 -5.62 23.22
CA ARG A 742 -26.02 -4.39 23.59
C ARG A 742 -26.88 -3.44 24.43
N LYS A 743 -28.17 -3.30 24.11
CA LYS A 743 -29.11 -2.50 24.91
C LYS A 743 -29.25 -3.04 26.34
N LYS A 744 -29.26 -4.36 26.55
CA LYS A 744 -29.26 -4.94 27.91
C LYS A 744 -28.00 -4.57 28.69
N VAL A 745 -26.83 -4.62 28.05
CA VAL A 745 -25.56 -4.22 28.67
C VAL A 745 -25.59 -2.73 29.06
N MET A 746 -26.07 -1.87 28.17
CA MET A 746 -26.14 -0.42 28.40
C MET A 746 -27.18 -0.03 29.47
N ALA A 747 -28.32 -0.73 29.54
CA ALA A 747 -29.38 -0.41 30.49
C ALA A 747 -29.07 -0.85 31.93
N HIS A 748 -28.25 -1.88 32.12
CA HIS A 748 -27.86 -2.35 33.46
C HIS A 748 -26.83 -1.40 34.07
N PRO A 749 -27.01 -0.93 35.32
CA PRO A 749 -26.03 -0.05 35.98
C PRO A 749 -24.70 -0.77 36.20
N VAL A 750 -23.59 -0.01 36.16
CA VAL A 750 -22.28 -0.53 36.59
C VAL A 750 -22.35 -0.81 38.09
N ASP A 751 -21.70 -1.88 38.53
CA ASP A 751 -21.59 -2.22 39.95
C ASP A 751 -21.14 -1.00 40.77
N PRO A 752 -21.90 -0.57 41.80
CA PRO A 752 -21.62 0.69 42.51
C PRO A 752 -20.25 0.71 43.18
N ASP A 753 -19.77 -0.43 43.69
CA ASP A 753 -18.46 -0.51 44.35
C ASP A 753 -17.33 -0.39 43.33
N LEU A 754 -17.46 -1.04 42.17
CA LEU A 754 -16.53 -0.86 41.05
C LEU A 754 -16.52 0.60 40.57
N LEU A 755 -17.69 1.19 40.34
CA LEU A 755 -17.78 2.57 39.83
C LEU A 755 -17.10 3.55 40.79
N ALA A 756 -17.41 3.46 42.08
CA ALA A 756 -16.78 4.30 43.11
C ALA A 756 -15.25 4.11 43.16
N MET A 757 -14.77 2.88 42.98
CA MET A 757 -13.34 2.57 42.92
C MET A 757 -12.67 3.23 41.70
N VAL A 758 -13.27 3.10 40.51
CA VAL A 758 -12.76 3.70 39.26
C VAL A 758 -12.76 5.22 39.37
N GLU A 759 -13.85 5.84 39.83
CA GLU A 759 -13.94 7.30 40.00
C GLU A 759 -12.93 7.82 41.02
N THR A 760 -12.70 7.10 42.11
CA THR A 760 -11.70 7.47 43.13
C THR A 760 -10.28 7.42 42.55
N VAL A 761 -9.93 6.35 41.84
CA VAL A 761 -8.61 6.21 41.21
C VAL A 761 -8.43 7.22 40.09
N ALA A 762 -9.46 7.44 39.27
CA ALA A 762 -9.50 8.45 38.22
C ALA A 762 -9.25 9.85 38.78
N ALA A 763 -10.02 10.27 39.79
CA ALA A 763 -9.88 11.58 40.43
C ALA A 763 -8.49 11.76 41.06
N ARG A 764 -7.95 10.72 41.70
CA ARG A 764 -6.62 10.76 42.31
C ARG A 764 -5.49 10.88 41.29
N ARG A 765 -5.55 10.14 40.19
CA ARG A 765 -4.46 10.07 39.19
C ARG A 765 -4.54 11.17 38.13
N PHE A 766 -5.75 11.61 37.79
CA PHE A 766 -6.00 12.46 36.62
C PHE A 766 -6.86 13.71 36.93
N GLY A 767 -7.37 13.85 38.16
CA GLY A 767 -8.22 14.99 38.53
C GLY A 767 -9.51 15.02 37.71
N LEU A 768 -9.75 16.13 37.01
CA LEU A 768 -10.89 16.33 36.11
C LEU A 768 -10.53 16.15 34.63
N ALA A 769 -9.31 15.67 34.34
CA ALA A 769 -8.88 15.46 32.96
C ALA A 769 -9.74 14.40 32.27
N ARG A 770 -9.91 14.56 30.96
CA ARG A 770 -10.56 13.58 30.09
C ARG A 770 -9.75 12.28 30.09
N LEU A 771 -10.41 11.15 30.24
CA LEU A 771 -9.81 9.82 30.22
C LEU A 771 -10.21 9.06 28.97
N ARG A 772 -9.34 8.15 28.52
CA ARG A 772 -9.64 7.17 27.50
C ARG A 772 -9.89 5.80 28.14
N PHE A 773 -11.01 5.18 27.79
CA PHE A 773 -11.39 3.82 28.14
C PHE A 773 -11.24 2.95 26.89
N ARG A 774 -10.16 2.18 26.82
CA ARG A 774 -9.85 1.28 25.70
C ARG A 774 -10.34 -0.13 25.97
N SER A 775 -10.95 -0.74 24.97
CA SER A 775 -11.29 -2.17 24.99
C SER A 775 -10.02 -3.00 25.12
N SER A 776 -10.05 -3.99 26.01
CA SER A 776 -8.96 -4.94 26.21
C SER A 776 -9.58 -6.32 26.40
N SER A 777 -10.00 -6.98 25.32
CA SER A 777 -10.55 -8.34 25.43
C SER A 777 -9.43 -9.38 25.56
N ASN A 778 -9.75 -10.54 26.15
CA ASN A 778 -8.85 -11.71 26.21
C ASN A 778 -8.68 -12.42 24.86
N THR A 779 -9.39 -11.98 23.82
CA THR A 779 -9.30 -12.54 22.46
C THR A 779 -8.57 -11.64 21.48
N GLU A 780 -8.13 -10.44 21.87
CA GLU A 780 -7.39 -9.59 20.95
C GLU A 780 -6.01 -10.21 20.67
N ASP A 781 -5.61 -10.25 19.39
CA ASP A 781 -4.29 -10.73 18.95
C ASP A 781 -3.93 -12.18 19.34
N LEU A 782 -4.90 -13.10 19.26
CA LEU A 782 -4.62 -14.54 19.29
C LEU A 782 -3.87 -14.95 18.01
N ALA A 783 -3.16 -16.08 18.06
CA ALA A 783 -2.33 -16.57 16.94
C ALA A 783 -3.07 -16.62 15.59
N VAL A 784 -4.37 -16.95 15.61
CA VAL A 784 -5.21 -17.05 14.40
C VAL A 784 -6.27 -15.96 14.29
N PHE A 785 -6.47 -15.12 15.32
CA PHE A 785 -7.55 -14.13 15.37
C PHE A 785 -6.98 -12.76 15.75
N ASN A 786 -7.20 -11.76 14.91
CA ASN A 786 -6.84 -10.37 15.23
C ASN A 786 -8.08 -9.56 15.66
N GLY A 787 -7.91 -8.75 16.70
CA GLY A 787 -8.99 -7.93 17.26
C GLY A 787 -9.09 -6.52 16.64
N ALA A 788 -8.36 -6.27 15.55
CA ALA A 788 -8.10 -4.93 15.03
C ALA A 788 -9.40 -4.22 14.62
N GLY A 789 -9.73 -3.14 15.33
CA GLY A 789 -10.91 -2.32 15.05
C GLY A 789 -12.26 -2.97 15.37
N LEU A 790 -12.33 -4.12 16.06
CA LEU A 790 -13.61 -4.80 16.34
C LEU A 790 -14.42 -4.17 17.47
N TYR A 791 -13.71 -3.60 18.44
CA TYR A 791 -14.27 -3.15 19.70
C TYR A 791 -14.19 -1.63 19.84
N THR A 792 -15.14 -1.07 20.58
CA THR A 792 -15.28 0.37 20.74
C THR A 792 -14.43 0.83 21.92
N SER A 793 -13.63 1.88 21.69
CA SER A 793 -12.98 2.64 22.75
C SER A 793 -13.62 4.02 22.83
N THR A 794 -13.83 4.54 24.04
CA THR A 794 -14.53 5.81 24.27
C THR A 794 -13.83 6.64 25.34
N SER A 795 -14.35 7.83 25.61
CA SER A 795 -13.80 8.75 26.61
C SER A 795 -14.79 8.95 27.76
N GLY A 796 -14.28 9.29 28.94
CA GLY A 796 -15.07 9.60 30.12
C GLY A 796 -14.31 10.54 31.05
N ALA A 797 -15.00 11.28 31.90
CA ALA A 797 -14.36 12.19 32.85
C ALA A 797 -15.07 12.19 34.20
N VAL A 798 -14.30 12.49 35.25
CA VAL A 798 -14.83 12.60 36.61
C VAL A 798 -15.72 13.84 36.68
N ARG A 799 -16.98 13.68 37.13
CA ARG A 799 -17.97 14.75 37.27
C ARG A 799 -18.35 15.46 35.95
N ASP A 800 -18.18 14.79 34.81
CA ASP A 800 -18.70 15.26 33.52
C ASP A 800 -20.08 14.60 33.28
N PRO A 801 -21.19 15.37 33.30
CA PRO A 801 -22.53 14.83 33.07
C PRO A 801 -22.76 14.40 31.61
N GLU A 802 -22.01 14.96 30.66
CA GLU A 802 -22.10 14.61 29.23
C GLU A 802 -21.24 13.37 28.91
N ARG A 803 -20.21 13.09 29.72
CA ARG A 803 -19.32 11.92 29.56
C ARG A 803 -19.11 11.13 30.86
N PRO A 804 -20.15 10.51 31.43
CA PRO A 804 -20.03 9.73 32.67
C PRO A 804 -19.10 8.53 32.52
N ILE A 805 -18.27 8.26 33.53
CA ILE A 805 -17.40 7.07 33.57
C ILE A 805 -18.20 5.77 33.45
N ALA A 806 -19.41 5.72 34.05
CA ALA A 806 -20.28 4.56 33.95
C ALA A 806 -20.69 4.24 32.50
N ASP A 807 -21.01 5.26 31.69
CA ASP A 807 -21.34 5.09 30.28
C ASP A 807 -20.12 4.66 29.46
N ALA A 808 -18.94 5.18 29.79
CA ALA A 808 -17.70 4.77 29.15
C ALA A 808 -17.42 3.27 29.33
N ILE A 809 -17.55 2.77 30.58
CA ILE A 809 -17.37 1.35 30.91
C ILE A 809 -18.41 0.48 30.17
N ARG A 810 -19.70 0.85 30.23
CA ARG A 810 -20.78 0.09 29.56
C ARG A 810 -20.62 0.07 28.05
N THR A 811 -20.18 1.16 27.44
CA THR A 811 -19.95 1.26 26.00
C THR A 811 -18.85 0.29 25.57
N VAL A 812 -17.73 0.26 26.30
CA VAL A 812 -16.64 -0.70 26.03
C VAL A 812 -17.14 -2.14 26.19
N TRP A 813 -17.86 -2.46 27.26
CA TRP A 813 -18.41 -3.80 27.48
C TRP A 813 -19.44 -4.21 26.44
N ALA A 814 -20.34 -3.31 26.02
CA ALA A 814 -21.34 -3.59 25.01
C ALA A 814 -20.71 -3.88 23.65
N SER A 815 -19.56 -3.27 23.35
CA SER A 815 -18.86 -3.45 22.08
C SER A 815 -18.38 -4.90 21.83
N LEU A 816 -18.29 -5.72 22.88
CA LEU A 816 -18.03 -7.15 22.72
C LEU A 816 -19.07 -7.82 21.80
N PHE A 817 -20.32 -7.35 21.84
CA PHE A 817 -21.44 -7.85 21.04
C PHE A 817 -21.71 -6.97 19.81
N ASN A 818 -20.74 -6.21 19.33
CA ASN A 818 -20.81 -5.63 17.99
C ASN A 818 -21.05 -6.76 16.97
N ASP A 819 -21.89 -6.52 15.97
CA ASP A 819 -22.26 -7.56 14.99
C ASP A 819 -21.01 -8.15 14.31
N ARG A 820 -20.11 -7.26 13.88
CA ARG A 820 -18.81 -7.68 13.34
C ARG A 820 -17.96 -8.48 14.33
N ALA A 821 -17.82 -8.01 15.56
CA ALA A 821 -17.01 -8.71 16.56
C ALA A 821 -17.55 -10.13 16.82
N TYR A 822 -18.88 -10.31 16.78
CA TYR A 822 -19.52 -11.62 16.82
C TYR A 822 -19.19 -12.47 15.59
N GLN A 823 -19.37 -11.92 14.38
CA GLN A 823 -19.12 -12.64 13.12
C GLN A 823 -17.66 -13.10 12.99
N GLU A 824 -16.69 -12.28 13.38
CA GLU A 824 -15.28 -12.68 13.35
C GLU A 824 -15.03 -13.85 14.31
N ARG A 825 -15.55 -13.77 15.53
CA ARG A 825 -15.37 -14.86 16.50
C ARG A 825 -16.05 -16.14 16.02
N GLU A 826 -17.24 -16.04 15.43
CA GLU A 826 -17.92 -17.18 14.81
C GLU A 826 -17.07 -17.79 13.68
N TYR A 827 -16.50 -16.96 12.79
CA TYR A 827 -15.63 -17.42 11.71
C TYR A 827 -14.42 -18.19 12.22
N TYR A 828 -13.79 -17.72 13.29
CA TYR A 828 -12.66 -18.40 13.94
C TYR A 828 -13.09 -19.44 15.00
N SER A 829 -14.37 -19.76 15.11
CA SER A 829 -14.92 -20.71 16.08
C SER A 829 -14.52 -20.42 17.53
N ILE A 830 -14.50 -19.14 17.92
CA ILE A 830 -14.25 -18.68 19.29
C ILE A 830 -15.60 -18.60 20.02
N PRO A 831 -15.84 -19.45 21.04
CA PRO A 831 -17.15 -19.53 21.67
C PRO A 831 -17.32 -18.44 22.73
N VAL A 832 -18.50 -17.82 22.81
CA VAL A 832 -18.74 -16.61 23.62
C VAL A 832 -18.53 -16.81 25.13
N GLU A 833 -18.69 -18.03 25.63
CA GLU A 833 -18.43 -18.38 27.01
C GLU A 833 -16.97 -18.21 27.44
N SER A 834 -16.04 -18.26 26.48
CA SER A 834 -14.60 -18.09 26.71
C SER A 834 -14.14 -16.64 26.61
N VAL A 835 -15.05 -15.70 26.34
CA VAL A 835 -14.73 -14.32 26.00
C VAL A 835 -15.21 -13.34 27.05
N ALA A 836 -14.36 -12.37 27.38
CA ALA A 836 -14.68 -11.26 28.26
C ALA A 836 -13.92 -9.98 27.86
N MET A 837 -14.28 -8.86 28.49
CA MET A 837 -13.76 -7.54 28.16
C MET A 837 -13.15 -6.85 29.39
N GLY A 838 -11.83 -6.74 29.42
CA GLY A 838 -11.13 -5.82 30.32
C GLY A 838 -11.19 -4.40 29.78
N VAL A 839 -10.83 -3.42 30.61
CA VAL A 839 -10.80 -2.01 30.20
C VAL A 839 -9.47 -1.39 30.60
N LEU A 840 -8.71 -0.91 29.62
CA LEU A 840 -7.50 -0.13 29.86
C LEU A 840 -7.88 1.35 29.96
N VAL A 841 -7.52 1.99 31.08
CA VAL A 841 -7.84 3.39 31.36
C VAL A 841 -6.56 4.21 31.43
N HIS A 842 -6.47 5.31 30.69
CA HIS A 842 -5.37 6.27 30.74
C HIS A 842 -5.85 7.70 30.46
N GLY A 843 -5.02 8.71 30.73
CA GLY A 843 -5.32 10.10 30.35
C GLY A 843 -5.55 10.22 28.85
N ALA A 844 -6.60 10.92 28.43
CA ALA A 844 -6.81 11.20 27.02
C ALA A 844 -5.68 12.11 26.50
N PHE A 845 -5.24 11.85 25.28
CA PHE A 845 -4.39 12.78 24.55
C PHE A 845 -5.27 13.96 24.12
N LEU A 846 -4.77 15.17 24.33
CA LEU A 846 -5.41 16.44 23.98
C LEU A 846 -4.35 17.23 23.20
N SER A 847 -4.72 17.84 22.07
CA SER A 847 -3.82 18.69 21.28
C SER A 847 -2.59 17.93 20.76
N GLU A 848 -2.85 16.81 20.09
CA GLU A 848 -1.84 15.97 19.48
C GLU A 848 -1.15 16.71 18.33
N ARG A 849 0.18 16.63 18.23
CA ARG A 849 0.91 17.23 17.11
C ARG A 849 1.13 16.26 15.96
N ALA A 850 1.11 14.97 16.27
CA ALA A 850 1.09 13.90 15.28
C ALA A 850 0.58 12.60 15.92
N ASN A 851 -0.01 11.74 15.10
CA ASN A 851 -0.29 10.37 15.46
C ASN A 851 0.16 9.42 14.34
N GLY A 852 0.64 8.23 14.70
CA GLY A 852 1.24 7.34 13.73
C GLY A 852 1.29 5.90 14.16
N VAL A 853 1.69 5.06 13.19
CA VAL A 853 1.91 3.63 13.35
C VAL A 853 3.27 3.28 12.76
N LEU A 854 4.07 2.54 13.51
CA LEU A 854 5.34 1.98 13.08
C LEU A 854 5.24 0.45 13.10
N VAL A 855 5.62 -0.18 11.99
CA VAL A 855 5.90 -1.62 11.96
C VAL A 855 7.41 -1.80 11.93
N THR A 856 7.94 -2.61 12.84
CA THR A 856 9.38 -2.87 13.00
C THR A 856 9.95 -3.79 11.91
N ARG A 857 9.40 -3.70 10.69
CA ARG A 857 9.79 -4.41 9.48
C ARG A 857 9.14 -3.75 8.26
N ASN A 858 9.67 -3.98 7.05
CA ASN A 858 9.04 -3.51 5.82
C ASN A 858 7.79 -4.34 5.53
N VAL A 859 6.62 -3.71 5.53
CA VAL A 859 5.34 -4.39 5.30
C VAL A 859 5.07 -4.76 3.84
N LEU A 860 5.84 -4.20 2.91
CA LEU A 860 5.77 -4.53 1.49
C LEU A 860 6.88 -5.50 1.08
N GLU A 861 7.99 -5.59 1.80
CA GLU A 861 9.08 -6.55 1.54
C GLU A 861 9.51 -7.22 2.85
N PRO A 862 8.77 -8.25 3.34
CA PRO A 862 8.95 -8.81 4.68
C PRO A 862 10.35 -9.39 4.95
N THR A 863 11.14 -9.72 3.93
CA THR A 863 12.52 -10.20 4.11
C THR A 863 13.46 -9.12 4.65
N ARG A 864 13.12 -7.83 4.51
CA ARG A 864 13.90 -6.67 4.96
C ARG A 864 13.64 -6.31 6.43
N SER A 865 14.33 -7.00 7.33
CA SER A 865 14.36 -6.72 8.78
C SER A 865 15.11 -5.44 9.16
N ASP A 866 15.86 -4.87 8.22
CA ASP A 866 16.62 -3.63 8.36
C ASP A 866 15.80 -2.37 8.06
N MET A 867 14.54 -2.51 7.64
CA MET A 867 13.67 -1.39 7.25
C MET A 867 12.40 -1.38 8.09
N PHE A 868 12.02 -0.23 8.64
CA PHE A 868 10.77 -0.05 9.37
C PHE A 868 9.77 0.74 8.52
N THR A 869 8.52 0.27 8.43
CA THR A 869 7.45 1.03 7.80
C THR A 869 6.83 1.98 8.82
N VAL A 870 6.69 3.25 8.45
CA VAL A 870 6.06 4.28 9.30
C VAL A 870 4.98 5.00 8.50
N ASN A 871 3.77 5.03 9.05
CA ASN A 871 2.72 5.94 8.60
C ASN A 871 2.46 6.96 9.70
N VAL A 872 2.38 8.24 9.36
CA VAL A 872 2.15 9.31 10.33
C VAL A 872 1.27 10.40 9.74
N GLN A 873 0.37 10.94 10.56
CA GLN A 873 -0.52 12.03 10.21
C GLN A 873 -0.36 13.20 11.19
N ALA A 874 -0.54 14.42 10.68
CA ALA A 874 -0.52 15.64 11.46
C ALA A 874 -1.74 15.70 12.38
N GLY A 875 -1.55 16.19 13.61
CA GLY A 875 -2.66 16.40 14.53
C GLY A 875 -3.30 15.10 15.05
N GLU A 876 -4.59 15.20 15.36
CA GLU A 876 -5.51 14.13 15.73
C GLU A 876 -6.08 13.38 14.51
N ALA A 877 -5.84 13.89 13.29
CA ALA A 877 -6.37 13.30 12.07
C ALA A 877 -5.90 11.85 11.90
N SER A 878 -6.84 10.96 11.60
CA SER A 878 -6.58 9.51 11.61
C SER A 878 -5.56 9.07 10.57
N VAL A 879 -4.56 8.29 10.98
CA VAL A 879 -3.54 7.69 10.10
C VAL A 879 -3.97 6.34 9.50
N THR A 880 -4.72 5.52 10.25
CA THR A 880 -5.14 4.18 9.79
C THR A 880 -6.45 4.21 9.03
N ASN A 881 -7.24 5.27 9.19
CA ASN A 881 -8.49 5.51 8.46
C ASN A 881 -8.60 7.00 8.14
N PRO A 882 -7.79 7.53 7.21
CA PRO A 882 -7.80 8.94 6.89
C PRO A 882 -9.16 9.35 6.31
N ALA A 883 -9.55 10.61 6.52
CA ALA A 883 -10.75 11.16 5.92
C ALA A 883 -10.69 11.08 4.38
N PRO A 884 -11.84 11.02 3.67
CA PRO A 884 -11.85 10.99 2.21
C PRO A 884 -11.02 12.13 1.59
N GLY A 885 -10.13 11.80 0.66
CA GLY A 885 -9.24 12.77 0.01
C GLY A 885 -8.02 13.19 0.83
N VAL A 886 -7.87 12.70 2.07
CA VAL A 886 -6.72 12.98 2.93
C VAL A 886 -5.67 11.87 2.80
N THR A 887 -4.43 12.26 2.57
CA THR A 887 -3.28 11.36 2.58
C THR A 887 -2.46 11.56 3.85
N ALA A 888 -1.72 10.52 4.25
CA ALA A 888 -0.76 10.57 5.36
C ALA A 888 0.68 10.46 4.82
N ASP A 889 1.66 10.90 5.61
CA ASP A 889 3.06 10.56 5.32
C ASP A 889 3.21 9.04 5.42
N GLN A 890 3.72 8.42 4.36
CA GLN A 890 4.06 7.00 4.31
C GLN A 890 5.54 6.90 3.96
N LEU A 891 6.32 6.25 4.82
CA LEU A 891 7.77 6.19 4.64
C LEU A 891 8.38 4.87 5.11
N LEU A 892 9.56 4.58 4.58
CA LEU A 892 10.44 3.54 5.05
C LEU A 892 11.65 4.18 5.76
N TYR A 893 11.92 3.72 6.97
CA TYR A 893 13.11 4.09 7.74
C TYR A 893 14.13 2.95 7.66
N VAL A 894 15.23 3.17 6.98
CA VAL A 894 16.32 2.19 6.83
C VAL A 894 17.26 2.32 8.02
N LEU A 895 17.40 1.25 8.80
CA LEU A 895 18.32 1.16 9.93
C LEU A 895 19.78 1.08 9.44
N GLY A 896 20.70 1.62 10.22
CA GLY A 896 22.13 1.50 9.96
C GLY A 896 22.95 2.65 10.52
N ALA A 897 24.26 2.64 10.26
CA ALA A 897 25.18 3.70 10.68
C ALA A 897 24.89 5.05 9.97
N SER A 898 24.24 5.00 8.82
CA SER A 898 23.74 6.17 8.09
C SER A 898 22.28 5.89 7.70
N PRO A 899 21.33 6.13 8.62
CA PRO A 899 19.93 5.82 8.37
C PRO A 899 19.39 6.67 7.23
N ARG A 900 18.39 6.14 6.54
CA ARG A 900 17.76 6.80 5.38
C ARG A 900 16.24 6.80 5.55
N ILE A 901 15.61 7.83 5.02
CA ILE A 901 14.15 8.01 5.04
C ILE A 901 13.70 8.04 3.59
N GLU A 902 12.83 7.12 3.21
CA GLU A 902 12.29 7.00 1.86
C GLU A 902 10.78 7.23 1.91
N TYR A 903 10.32 8.38 1.41
CA TYR A 903 8.89 8.70 1.36
C TYR A 903 8.22 8.03 0.15
N GLN A 904 7.08 7.40 0.40
CA GLN A 904 6.19 6.81 -0.60
C GLN A 904 4.94 7.65 -0.85
N ALA A 905 4.54 8.46 0.14
CA ALA A 905 3.47 9.45 0.04
C ALA A 905 3.68 10.54 1.09
N ARG A 906 3.05 11.71 0.88
CA ARG A 906 3.04 12.82 1.84
C ARG A 906 1.64 13.12 2.34
N THR A 907 1.55 13.67 3.54
CA THR A 907 0.29 14.19 4.06
C THR A 907 -0.27 15.31 3.19
N SER A 908 -1.59 15.36 3.09
CA SER A 908 -2.31 16.47 2.44
C SER A 908 -2.68 17.60 3.38
N LEU A 909 -2.40 17.47 4.69
CA LEU A 909 -2.77 18.46 5.71
C LEU A 909 -1.70 19.53 5.91
N GLN A 910 -0.46 19.29 5.47
CA GLN A 910 0.63 20.27 5.55
C GLN A 910 1.71 19.97 4.49
N PRO A 911 2.48 20.98 4.04
CA PRO A 911 3.52 20.79 3.03
C PRO A 911 4.78 20.11 3.57
N GLU A 912 5.13 20.39 4.83
CA GLU A 912 6.34 19.86 5.47
C GLU A 912 6.13 18.45 6.04
N PRO A 913 7.19 17.63 6.18
CA PRO A 913 7.06 16.32 6.79
C PRO A 913 6.46 16.41 8.18
N VAL A 914 5.60 15.46 8.54
CA VAL A 914 4.92 15.49 9.86
C VAL A 914 5.92 15.32 11.00
N MET A 915 6.98 14.53 10.79
CA MET A 915 8.03 14.28 11.78
C MET A 915 9.40 14.73 11.29
N SER A 916 10.22 15.24 12.20
CA SER A 916 11.63 15.56 11.90
C SER A 916 12.48 14.29 11.76
N PRO A 917 13.65 14.35 11.09
CA PRO A 917 14.59 13.24 11.04
C PRO A 917 15.03 12.73 12.43
N GLU A 918 15.18 13.63 13.41
CA GLU A 918 15.54 13.31 14.79
C GLU A 918 14.40 12.57 15.52
N GLU A 919 13.15 13.01 15.33
CA GLU A 919 11.97 12.35 15.86
C GLU A 919 11.84 10.93 15.29
N LEU A 920 12.05 10.78 13.98
CA LEU A 920 12.04 9.47 13.30
C LEU A 920 13.18 8.56 13.78
N ALA A 921 14.39 9.09 13.97
CA ALA A 921 15.50 8.33 14.55
C ALA A 921 15.19 7.83 15.96
N ARG A 922 14.58 8.69 16.79
CA ARG A 922 14.18 8.30 18.15
C ARG A 922 13.07 7.25 18.14
N LEU A 923 12.06 7.42 17.28
CA LEU A 923 10.99 6.44 17.09
C LEU A 923 11.54 5.09 16.62
N ALA A 924 12.43 5.07 15.62
CA ALA A 924 13.06 3.85 15.13
C ALA A 924 13.90 3.15 16.22
N CYS A 925 14.65 3.93 17.01
CA CYS A 925 15.42 3.39 18.14
C CYS A 925 14.52 2.73 19.19
N LEU A 926 13.45 3.41 19.62
CA LEU A 926 12.48 2.86 20.57
C LEU A 926 11.75 1.65 19.98
N GLY A 927 11.37 1.70 18.71
CA GLY A 927 10.76 0.58 17.99
C GLY A 927 11.67 -0.66 17.98
N LYS A 928 12.98 -0.48 17.76
CA LYS A 928 13.97 -1.58 17.86
C LYS A 928 14.04 -2.16 19.27
N ALA A 929 14.02 -1.31 20.30
CA ALA A 929 14.02 -1.76 21.69
C ALA A 929 12.77 -2.58 22.03
N VAL A 930 11.59 -2.11 21.61
CA VAL A 930 10.31 -2.81 21.79
C VAL A 930 10.30 -4.13 21.02
N HIS A 931 10.76 -4.14 19.76
CA HIS A 931 10.89 -5.35 18.96
C HIS A 931 11.69 -6.43 19.67
N LEU A 932 12.89 -6.09 20.15
CA LEU A 932 13.76 -7.03 20.84
C LEU A 932 13.12 -7.53 22.15
N ALA A 933 12.57 -6.62 22.95
CA ALA A 933 11.95 -6.98 24.22
C ALA A 933 10.74 -7.91 24.04
N PHE A 934 9.85 -7.63 23.09
CA PHE A 934 8.67 -8.45 22.84
C PHE A 934 9.01 -9.78 22.18
N ARG A 935 10.02 -9.83 21.30
CA ARG A 935 10.46 -11.09 20.68
C ARG A 935 10.88 -12.11 21.71
N GLU A 936 11.68 -11.71 22.71
CA GLU A 936 12.12 -12.60 23.80
C GLU A 936 10.97 -13.19 24.61
N ARG A 937 9.78 -12.57 24.58
CA ARG A 937 8.61 -12.99 25.37
C ARG A 937 7.59 -13.77 24.55
N LEU A 938 7.36 -13.33 23.32
CA LEU A 938 6.33 -13.86 22.43
C LEU A 938 6.86 -14.91 21.46
N ASP A 939 8.15 -14.84 21.13
CA ASP A 939 8.85 -15.79 20.26
C ASP A 939 10.27 -16.10 20.80
N PRO A 940 10.39 -16.64 22.04
CA PRO A 940 11.69 -16.92 22.67
C PRO A 940 12.52 -17.96 21.93
N ARG A 941 11.88 -18.76 21.05
CA ARG A 941 12.55 -19.76 20.22
C ARG A 941 12.92 -19.24 18.83
N HIS A 942 12.53 -18.00 18.51
CA HIS A 942 12.80 -17.35 17.22
C HIS A 942 12.22 -18.14 16.04
N GLU A 943 11.06 -18.78 16.24
CA GLU A 943 10.36 -19.60 15.24
C GLU A 943 9.66 -18.71 14.20
N ASN A 944 9.17 -17.54 14.62
CA ASN A 944 8.61 -16.55 13.69
C ASN A 944 9.74 -15.69 13.14
N ARG A 945 10.19 -16.00 11.92
CA ARG A 945 11.28 -15.24 11.32
C ARG A 945 10.87 -13.86 10.87
N TRP A 946 9.66 -13.73 10.34
CA TRP A 946 9.03 -12.44 10.08
C TRP A 946 8.43 -11.79 11.33
N PHE A 947 8.96 -12.08 12.52
CA PHE A 947 8.54 -11.39 13.74
C PHE A 947 8.70 -9.89 13.53
N ALA A 948 7.62 -9.17 13.80
CA ALA A 948 7.54 -7.73 13.74
C ALA A 948 6.52 -7.27 14.77
N MET A 949 6.71 -6.05 15.24
CA MET A 949 5.82 -5.32 16.14
C MET A 949 5.15 -4.18 15.39
N ASP A 950 3.84 -4.08 15.56
CA ASP A 950 2.97 -2.96 15.20
C ASP A 950 2.81 -2.05 16.43
N ILE A 951 3.30 -0.81 16.32
CA ILE A 951 3.42 0.14 17.42
C ILE A 951 2.66 1.41 17.06
N GLU A 952 1.63 1.73 17.83
CA GLU A 952 0.93 3.02 17.73
C GLU A 952 1.64 4.05 18.61
N PHE A 953 1.88 5.24 18.07
CA PHE A 953 2.53 6.34 18.78
C PHE A 953 1.82 7.67 18.56
N LYS A 954 2.14 8.65 19.40
CA LYS A 954 1.77 10.07 19.26
C LYS A 954 2.95 10.97 19.57
N LEU A 955 2.95 12.17 19.00
CA LEU A 955 3.72 13.30 19.49
C LEU A 955 2.75 14.22 20.23
N ASP A 956 2.86 14.22 21.55
CA ASP A 956 1.89 14.84 22.46
C ASP A 956 2.30 16.26 22.86
N GLY A 957 1.32 17.17 22.88
CA GLY A 957 1.47 18.55 23.31
C GLY A 957 2.47 19.40 22.51
N PRO A 958 2.68 20.67 22.90
CA PRO A 958 3.54 21.61 22.18
C PRO A 958 5.01 21.22 22.17
N GLY A 959 5.44 20.40 23.14
CA GLY A 959 6.79 19.83 23.20
C GLY A 959 7.03 18.69 22.20
N ARG A 960 5.97 18.17 21.56
CA ARG A 960 6.00 17.02 20.64
C ARG A 960 6.62 15.78 21.30
N ASP A 961 6.20 15.50 22.52
CA ASP A 961 6.74 14.38 23.30
C ASP A 961 6.29 13.05 22.70
N LEU A 962 7.25 12.20 22.31
CA LEU A 962 6.97 10.89 21.73
C LEU A 962 6.45 9.92 22.81
N VAL A 963 5.21 9.45 22.63
CA VAL A 963 4.56 8.46 23.51
C VAL A 963 4.11 7.25 22.70
N LEU A 964 4.50 6.04 23.15
CA LEU A 964 4.01 4.79 22.58
C LEU A 964 2.75 4.34 23.33
N LYS A 965 1.61 4.30 22.63
CA LYS A 965 0.28 4.06 23.25
C LYS A 965 -0.23 2.64 23.11
N GLN A 966 0.37 1.84 22.23
CA GLN A 966 0.05 0.43 22.02
C GLN A 966 1.21 -0.26 21.29
N ALA A 967 1.45 -1.54 21.58
CA ALA A 967 2.38 -2.38 20.84
C ALA A 967 1.84 -3.81 20.77
N ARG A 968 1.79 -4.40 19.58
CA ARG A 968 1.32 -5.78 19.36
C ARG A 968 2.12 -6.49 18.27
N PRO A 969 2.14 -7.82 18.21
CA PRO A 969 2.70 -8.53 17.07
C PRO A 969 2.02 -8.14 15.76
N TYR A 970 2.81 -7.89 14.73
CA TYR A 970 2.31 -7.68 13.37
C TYR A 970 2.23 -9.03 12.65
N SER A 971 1.09 -9.29 12.00
CA SER A 971 0.89 -10.50 11.20
C SER A 971 1.04 -10.19 9.71
N PHE A 972 1.87 -10.99 9.04
CA PHE A 972 2.00 -10.99 7.58
C PHE A 972 0.97 -11.91 6.89
N GLY A 973 -0.03 -12.40 7.63
CA GLY A 973 -1.09 -13.27 7.11
C GLY A 973 -0.65 -14.73 6.96
N ALA A 974 -1.32 -15.46 6.08
CA ALA A 974 -1.04 -16.87 5.77
C ALA A 974 0.17 -17.07 4.83
N ALA A 975 0.95 -16.02 4.59
CA ALA A 975 2.13 -16.09 3.75
C ALA A 975 3.10 -17.16 4.29
N GLU A 976 3.59 -18.03 3.41
CA GLU A 976 4.59 -19.03 3.77
C GLU A 976 5.88 -18.31 4.18
N ILE A 977 6.15 -18.24 5.49
CA ILE A 977 7.41 -17.72 6.02
C ILE A 977 8.50 -18.73 5.61
N PRO A 978 9.46 -18.33 4.74
CA PRO A 978 10.49 -19.25 4.29
C PRO A 978 11.29 -19.81 5.46
N GLN A 979 11.48 -21.14 5.47
CA GLN A 979 12.25 -21.84 6.50
C GLN A 979 13.76 -21.74 6.29
N ASP A 980 14.21 -21.04 5.25
CA ASP A 980 15.63 -20.75 4.98
C ASP A 980 15.99 -19.33 5.46
N CYS A 981 17.10 -19.19 6.19
CA CYS A 981 17.37 -18.02 7.05
C CYS A 981 17.86 -16.82 6.24
N ARG A 982 17.10 -16.48 5.19
CA ARG A 982 17.49 -15.56 4.11
C ARG A 982 17.33 -14.07 4.44
N GLU A 983 16.86 -13.74 5.64
CA GLU A 983 16.55 -12.38 6.11
C GLU A 983 17.79 -11.49 6.31
N PHE A 984 17.62 -10.17 6.25
CA PHE A 984 18.73 -9.19 6.28
C PHE A 984 19.13 -8.70 7.68
#